data_AF-A0A162GPX0-F1
#
_entry.id   AF-A0A162GPX0-F1
#
_cell.length_a   1.000
_cell.length_b   1.000
_cell.length_c   1.000
_cell.angle_alpha   90.00
_cell.angle_beta   90.00
_cell.angle_gamma   90.00
#
_symmetry.space_group_name_H-M   'P 1'
#
loop_
_entity.id
_entity.type
_entity.pdbx_description
1 polymer ?
#
loop_
_entity_poly.entity_id
_entity_poly.type
_entity_poly.pdbx_seq_one_letter_code
_entity_poly.pdbx_strand_id
1 'polypeptide(L)'
;MKKTVIVSLAFLLGWQAQAQNVSLKERLAAVEFYKKNFDVLYSAEACRRPETLLKEIQKLPKAEQTNARAFVKAYEAQVPESLLLPLVYWKFVKKNLSNENRVLQSLLQYRMQLLRDYSEHPLKKDKSAQAKARTMLEMLATKSQTALSLQSTELTEDLRKIFPEMDDYVLSSTGLIAGNVVEIVSHNETSPERIQWFNDRVIFAGGKLDFNQPYMKMPLSNEDEGHPSFKDPMFAKIRDMIISSKESVFINIFLFGGTMGGTLSKFLLDQTIEKKKANPNFKVLIMHDYATNYNMKDEMMPIFKYIKDRAQEPALKGSVILLQANIQRHPPGIPFGLTNFVPKTEETFKSLEKRNTYYESKIDHSKVIVIDAESDAPQAYFGSKNWTDHSGGYYFDNALYVKGPAAAMVQAAYYDDVEAALTLDPKERKWFFFKEQGFSNEAYLPQREKILSWFKLKRTAFPAVGNQYVRLAEANVDGKIKDTRNMLIDMIANAQSHIYMEHLFIYDKYINDALMKRKAQVPSLKIRIVADHNGNFKMGGLPNTLFLGQLMDHGIEVRARRTLGIEAHFPNGTKQEYHQENHRKITSVDGKVLLVGSSNLNPDTLQGSFREFGAQIYDTAEIRKFESEFEEDWSDDKKIGPFFEGEALQLTMMGKKLSPELSRLLNDVGAKLIRAKDDIEKR
;
A
#
# COMPACT_ATOMS: atom_id res chain seq x y z
N MET A 1 1.54 -43.15 8.66
CA MET A 1 0.33 -42.32 8.56
C MET A 1 0.39 -41.20 9.59
N LYS A 2 0.90 -40.02 9.23
CA LYS A 2 0.81 -38.81 10.07
C LYS A 2 -0.44 -38.05 9.61
N LYS A 3 -1.37 -37.78 10.53
CA LYS A 3 -2.58 -36.99 10.27
C LYS A 3 -2.17 -35.61 9.76
N THR A 4 -2.34 -35.36 8.47
CA THR A 4 -2.34 -34.02 7.92
C THR A 4 -3.48 -33.28 8.58
N VAL A 5 -3.18 -32.26 9.39
CA VAL A 5 -4.18 -31.39 10.00
C VAL A 5 -4.86 -30.61 8.87
N ILE A 6 -6.00 -31.12 8.42
CA ILE A 6 -6.95 -30.38 7.60
C ILE A 6 -7.52 -29.32 8.52
N VAL A 7 -7.19 -28.05 8.26
CA VAL A 7 -7.76 -26.93 9.01
C VAL A 7 -9.22 -26.80 8.59
N SER A 8 -10.11 -27.17 9.49
CA SER A 8 -11.55 -27.13 9.34
C SER A 8 -12.04 -25.68 9.21
N LEU A 9 -12.50 -25.29 8.02
CA LEU A 9 -13.18 -24.01 7.79
C LEU A 9 -14.69 -24.19 8.00
N ALA A 10 -15.13 -24.16 9.26
CA ALA A 10 -16.55 -24.08 9.58
C ALA A 10 -17.04 -22.64 9.33
N PHE A 11 -17.65 -22.43 8.17
CA PHE A 11 -18.31 -21.19 7.76
C PHE A 11 -19.71 -21.13 8.38
N LEU A 12 -19.95 -20.14 9.24
CA LEU A 12 -21.30 -19.71 9.63
C LEU A 12 -21.37 -18.22 9.34
N LEU A 13 -21.98 -17.87 8.21
CA LEU A 13 -22.39 -16.51 7.90
C LEU A 13 -23.87 -16.39 8.30
N GLY A 14 -24.14 -15.78 9.44
CA GLY A 14 -25.50 -15.45 9.88
C GLY A 14 -25.79 -13.98 9.60
N TRP A 15 -26.81 -13.70 8.80
CA TRP A 15 -27.48 -12.41 8.80
C TRP A 15 -28.93 -12.60 9.25
N GLN A 16 -29.22 -12.17 10.49
CA GLN A 16 -30.55 -11.79 10.92
C GLN A 16 -30.62 -10.26 10.95
N ALA A 17 -31.75 -9.73 10.50
CA ALA A 17 -32.02 -8.31 10.36
C ALA A 17 -32.24 -7.65 11.73
N GLN A 18 -31.16 -7.21 12.36
CA GLN A 18 -31.08 -6.14 13.38
C GLN A 18 -29.59 -5.84 13.60
N ALA A 19 -29.16 -4.59 13.34
CA ALA A 19 -27.74 -4.17 13.28
C ALA A 19 -26.81 -5.21 12.62
N GLN A 20 -26.81 -5.27 11.28
CA GLN A 20 -26.06 -6.28 10.51
C GLN A 20 -24.61 -6.40 10.98
N ASN A 21 -24.29 -7.49 11.69
CA ASN A 21 -22.92 -7.83 12.02
C ASN A 21 -22.21 -8.28 10.74
N VAL A 22 -21.05 -7.68 10.46
CA VAL A 22 -20.14 -8.05 9.38
C VAL A 22 -19.10 -9.02 9.92
N SER A 23 -19.01 -10.21 9.32
CA SER A 23 -18.00 -11.20 9.70
C SER A 23 -16.71 -11.03 8.90
N LEU A 24 -15.59 -10.92 9.61
CA LEU A 24 -14.23 -10.92 9.05
C LEU A 24 -13.57 -12.30 9.09
N LYS A 25 -14.25 -13.33 9.63
CA LYS A 25 -13.69 -14.68 9.83
C LYS A 25 -13.15 -15.28 8.54
N GLU A 26 -13.94 -15.22 7.46
CA GLU A 26 -13.53 -15.72 6.14
C GLU A 26 -12.30 -14.97 5.61
N ARG A 27 -12.31 -13.65 5.69
CA ARG A 27 -11.28 -12.77 5.13
C ARG A 27 -9.93 -13.00 5.80
N LEU A 28 -9.92 -13.07 7.13
CA LEU A 28 -8.73 -13.42 7.91
C LEU A 28 -8.21 -14.81 7.53
N ALA A 29 -9.09 -15.80 7.43
CA ALA A 29 -8.70 -17.16 7.08
C ALA A 29 -8.18 -17.28 5.64
N ALA A 30 -8.76 -16.54 4.70
CA ALA A 30 -8.35 -16.50 3.30
C ALA A 30 -6.94 -15.91 3.14
N VAL A 31 -6.64 -14.82 3.85
CA VAL A 31 -5.30 -14.22 3.88
C VAL A 31 -4.27 -15.18 4.46
N GLU A 32 -4.57 -15.80 5.61
CA GLU A 32 -3.67 -16.77 6.24
C GLU A 32 -3.45 -18.00 5.34
N PHE A 33 -4.50 -18.48 4.69
CA PHE A 33 -4.41 -19.58 3.72
C PHE A 33 -3.51 -19.20 2.53
N TYR A 34 -3.68 -18.00 1.97
CA TYR A 34 -2.85 -17.50 0.88
C TYR A 34 -1.38 -17.43 1.29
N LYS A 35 -1.07 -16.77 2.42
CA LYS A 35 0.30 -16.63 2.93
C LYS A 35 0.97 -17.99 3.14
N LYS A 36 0.26 -18.94 3.77
CA LYS A 36 0.77 -20.28 4.04
C LYS A 36 1.10 -21.07 2.77
N ASN A 37 0.35 -20.84 1.68
CA ASN A 37 0.49 -21.56 0.42
C ASN A 37 1.30 -20.81 -0.65
N PHE A 38 1.66 -19.55 -0.40
CA PHE A 38 2.38 -18.70 -1.36
C PHE A 38 3.61 -19.40 -1.97
N ASP A 39 4.48 -19.99 -1.16
CA ASP A 39 5.70 -20.61 -1.66
C ASP A 39 5.43 -21.83 -2.54
N VAL A 40 4.36 -22.59 -2.28
CA VAL A 40 3.96 -23.72 -3.13
C VAL A 40 3.51 -23.24 -4.51
N LEU A 41 2.85 -22.09 -4.56
CA LEU A 41 2.30 -21.52 -5.78
C LEU A 41 3.36 -20.75 -6.58
N TYR A 42 4.30 -20.07 -5.92
CA TYR A 42 5.08 -19.02 -6.59
C TYR A 42 6.60 -19.08 -6.36
N SER A 43 7.13 -19.89 -5.43
CA SER A 43 8.58 -19.90 -5.14
C SER A 43 9.43 -20.42 -6.31
N ALA A 44 9.01 -21.49 -6.96
CA ALA A 44 9.71 -22.04 -8.12
C ALA A 44 9.39 -21.20 -9.37
N GLU A 45 10.42 -20.83 -10.14
CA GLU A 45 10.24 -20.07 -11.39
C GLU A 45 9.32 -20.82 -12.37
N ALA A 46 9.41 -22.15 -12.43
CA ALA A 46 8.53 -23.00 -13.24
C ALA A 46 7.04 -22.97 -12.79
N CYS A 47 6.74 -22.51 -11.57
CA CYS A 47 5.36 -22.29 -11.15
C CYS A 47 4.82 -20.90 -11.56
N ARG A 48 5.69 -19.99 -12.00
CA ARG A 48 5.32 -18.61 -12.40
C ARG A 48 5.46 -18.34 -13.90
N ARG A 49 6.35 -19.08 -14.58
CA ARG A 49 6.71 -18.84 -15.98
C ARG A 49 6.45 -20.07 -16.85
N PRO A 50 5.55 -19.98 -17.85
CA PRO A 50 5.31 -21.06 -18.80
C PRO A 50 6.59 -21.52 -19.53
N GLU A 51 7.46 -20.59 -19.93
CA GLU A 51 8.71 -20.92 -20.64
C GLU A 51 9.64 -21.80 -19.79
N THR A 52 9.74 -21.49 -18.49
CA THR A 52 10.60 -22.23 -17.56
C THR A 52 9.99 -23.58 -17.23
N LEU A 53 8.67 -23.66 -17.05
CA LEU A 53 7.98 -24.94 -16.90
C LEU A 53 8.19 -25.85 -18.12
N LEU A 54 8.06 -25.29 -19.33
CA LEU A 54 8.26 -26.04 -20.57
C LEU A 54 9.67 -26.63 -20.65
N LYS A 55 10.70 -25.85 -20.26
CA LYS A 55 12.08 -26.34 -20.18
C LYS A 55 12.24 -27.47 -19.17
N GLU A 56 11.58 -27.39 -18.00
CA GLU A 56 11.61 -28.48 -17.03
C GLU A 56 10.88 -29.73 -17.54
N ILE A 57 9.74 -29.58 -18.24
CA ILE A 57 9.02 -30.69 -18.86
C ILE A 57 9.89 -31.38 -19.93
N GLN A 58 10.61 -30.62 -20.75
CA GLN A 58 11.49 -31.17 -21.79
C GLN A 58 12.61 -32.07 -21.25
N LYS A 59 12.95 -31.96 -19.96
CA LYS A 59 13.93 -32.83 -19.28
C LYS A 59 13.33 -34.18 -18.86
N LEU A 60 12.01 -34.33 -18.86
CA LEU A 60 11.32 -35.57 -18.47
C LEU A 60 11.40 -36.64 -19.57
N PRO A 61 11.21 -37.93 -19.25
CA PRO A 61 11.05 -38.98 -20.27
C PRO A 61 9.90 -38.67 -21.25
N LYS A 62 10.03 -39.05 -22.53
CA LYS A 62 9.04 -38.73 -23.59
C LYS A 62 7.60 -39.06 -23.20
N ALA A 63 7.37 -40.19 -22.54
CA ALA A 63 6.03 -40.57 -22.07
C ALA A 63 5.45 -39.56 -21.07
N GLU A 64 6.25 -39.07 -20.12
CA GLU A 64 5.84 -38.08 -19.13
C GLU A 64 5.65 -36.69 -19.76
N GLN A 65 6.42 -36.35 -20.79
CA GLN A 65 6.18 -35.13 -21.57
C GLN A 65 4.80 -35.17 -22.24
N THR A 66 4.46 -36.29 -22.87
CA THR A 66 3.15 -36.50 -23.50
C THR A 66 2.03 -36.38 -22.47
N ASN A 67 2.20 -37.01 -21.29
CA ASN A 67 1.22 -36.93 -20.20
C ASN A 67 1.03 -35.50 -19.69
N ALA A 68 2.12 -34.75 -19.46
CA ALA A 68 2.05 -33.38 -18.99
C ALA A 68 1.35 -32.47 -20.01
N ARG A 69 1.65 -32.62 -21.32
CA ARG A 69 0.99 -31.85 -22.39
C ARG A 69 -0.49 -32.17 -22.50
N ALA A 70 -0.86 -33.45 -22.43
CA ALA A 70 -2.25 -33.88 -22.45
C ALA A 70 -3.01 -33.31 -21.24
N PHE A 71 -2.38 -33.29 -20.06
CA PHE A 71 -2.94 -32.71 -18.85
C PHE A 71 -3.18 -31.20 -19.00
N VAL A 72 -2.20 -30.43 -19.48
CA VAL A 72 -2.38 -28.98 -19.72
C VAL A 72 -3.54 -28.74 -20.68
N LYS A 73 -3.55 -29.41 -21.83
CA LYS A 73 -4.60 -29.28 -22.84
C LYS A 73 -6.00 -29.60 -22.30
N ALA A 74 -6.11 -30.54 -21.35
CA ALA A 74 -7.38 -30.91 -20.77
C ALA A 74 -7.95 -29.83 -19.83
N TYR A 75 -7.11 -29.00 -19.21
CA TYR A 75 -7.51 -28.13 -18.09
C TYR A 75 -7.18 -26.64 -18.26
N GLU A 76 -6.42 -26.24 -19.28
CA GLU A 76 -6.04 -24.83 -19.53
C GLU A 76 -7.23 -23.88 -19.71
N ALA A 77 -8.38 -24.39 -20.16
CA ALA A 77 -9.60 -23.59 -20.30
C ALA A 77 -10.41 -23.44 -18.99
N GLN A 78 -10.12 -24.24 -17.96
CA GLN A 78 -10.92 -24.32 -16.73
C GLN A 78 -10.15 -23.87 -15.49
N VAL A 79 -8.82 -23.97 -15.51
CA VAL A 79 -7.94 -23.66 -14.39
C VAL A 79 -7.11 -22.43 -14.76
N PRO A 80 -7.13 -21.36 -13.94
CA PRO A 80 -6.28 -20.20 -14.16
C PRO A 80 -4.80 -20.60 -14.30
N GLU A 81 -4.08 -19.97 -15.22
CA GLU A 81 -2.67 -20.29 -15.49
C GLU A 81 -1.82 -20.25 -14.21
N SER A 82 -2.05 -19.25 -13.34
CA SER A 82 -1.37 -19.07 -12.05
C SER A 82 -1.51 -20.26 -11.09
N LEU A 83 -2.50 -21.13 -11.30
CA LEU A 83 -2.72 -22.34 -10.54
C LEU A 83 -2.42 -23.60 -11.36
N LEU A 84 -2.56 -23.56 -12.69
CA LEU A 84 -2.24 -24.68 -13.55
C LEU A 84 -0.72 -24.94 -13.63
N LEU A 85 0.09 -23.89 -13.70
CA LEU A 85 1.56 -24.02 -13.71
C LEU A 85 2.10 -24.76 -12.47
N PRO A 86 1.81 -24.33 -11.22
CA PRO A 86 2.26 -25.08 -10.05
C PRO A 86 1.66 -26.48 -9.98
N LEU A 87 0.42 -26.68 -10.45
CA LEU A 87 -0.18 -28.01 -10.47
C LEU A 87 0.60 -28.97 -11.37
N VAL A 88 0.94 -28.55 -12.58
CA VAL A 88 1.77 -29.33 -13.52
C VAL A 88 3.17 -29.56 -12.94
N TYR A 89 3.78 -28.55 -12.34
CA TYR A 89 5.10 -28.65 -11.73
C TYR A 89 5.13 -29.72 -10.63
N TRP A 90 4.20 -29.65 -9.67
CA TRP A 90 4.16 -30.60 -8.56
C TRP A 90 3.65 -31.98 -8.96
N LYS A 91 2.89 -32.10 -10.06
CA LYS A 91 2.38 -33.38 -10.56
C LYS A 91 3.35 -34.14 -11.45
N PHE A 92 4.09 -33.46 -12.31
CA PHE A 92 4.94 -34.11 -13.33
C PHE A 92 6.44 -33.85 -13.15
N VAL A 93 6.84 -32.63 -12.75
CA VAL A 93 8.25 -32.22 -12.71
C VAL A 93 8.92 -32.61 -11.38
N LYS A 94 8.40 -32.10 -10.26
CA LYS A 94 8.95 -32.30 -8.91
C LYS A 94 8.03 -33.18 -8.03
N LYS A 95 7.27 -34.09 -8.67
CA LYS A 95 6.30 -35.04 -8.09
C LYS A 95 6.18 -34.98 -6.57
N ASN A 96 5.20 -34.22 -6.08
CA ASN A 96 4.93 -34.06 -4.65
C ASN A 96 3.42 -33.97 -4.41
N LEU A 97 2.83 -35.08 -4.00
CA LEU A 97 1.38 -35.20 -3.79
C LEU A 97 0.84 -34.21 -2.73
N SER A 98 1.64 -33.88 -1.70
CA SER A 98 1.24 -32.89 -0.69
C SER A 98 1.10 -31.50 -1.31
N ASN A 99 2.08 -31.09 -2.12
CA ASN A 99 2.04 -29.81 -2.80
C ASN A 99 0.98 -29.78 -3.91
N GLU A 100 0.80 -30.86 -4.67
CA GLU A 100 -0.30 -31.02 -5.62
C GLU A 100 -1.67 -30.77 -4.95
N ASN A 101 -1.92 -31.43 -3.81
CA ASN A 101 -3.16 -31.23 -3.05
C ASN A 101 -3.33 -29.80 -2.54
N ARG A 102 -2.24 -29.13 -2.13
CA ARG A 102 -2.28 -27.72 -1.71
C ARG A 102 -2.61 -26.78 -2.86
N VAL A 103 -2.16 -27.08 -4.08
CA VAL A 103 -2.56 -26.32 -5.29
C VAL A 103 -4.06 -26.52 -5.57
N LEU A 104 -4.57 -27.75 -5.50
CA LEU A 104 -6.00 -28.03 -5.68
C LEU A 104 -6.88 -27.33 -4.62
N GLN A 105 -6.43 -27.30 -3.36
CA GLN A 105 -7.09 -26.53 -2.31
C GLN A 105 -7.06 -25.02 -2.60
N SER A 106 -5.95 -24.52 -3.17
CA SER A 106 -5.84 -23.11 -3.57
C SER A 106 -6.78 -22.78 -4.73
N LEU A 107 -7.03 -23.72 -5.64
CA LEU A 107 -8.04 -23.58 -6.69
C LEU A 107 -9.46 -23.53 -6.12
N LEU A 108 -9.80 -24.38 -5.15
CA LEU A 108 -11.09 -24.29 -4.46
C LEU A 108 -11.25 -22.92 -3.76
N GLN A 109 -10.22 -22.48 -3.03
CA GLN A 109 -10.21 -21.18 -2.36
C GLN A 109 -10.39 -20.02 -3.34
N TYR A 110 -9.69 -20.05 -4.47
CA TYR A 110 -9.81 -19.05 -5.53
C TYR A 110 -11.24 -18.98 -6.06
N ARG A 111 -11.88 -20.13 -6.32
CA ARG A 111 -13.28 -20.18 -6.78
C ARG A 111 -14.27 -19.66 -5.74
N MET A 112 -14.04 -19.97 -4.46
CA MET A 112 -14.83 -19.39 -3.37
C MET A 112 -14.68 -17.88 -3.29
N GLN A 113 -13.47 -17.35 -3.51
CA GLN A 113 -13.22 -15.91 -3.55
C GLN A 113 -13.90 -15.23 -4.74
N LEU A 114 -13.94 -15.85 -5.94
CA LEU A 114 -14.71 -15.35 -7.08
C LEU A 114 -16.19 -15.21 -6.74
N LEU A 115 -16.78 -16.26 -6.13
CA LEU A 115 -18.18 -16.25 -5.71
C LEU A 115 -18.45 -15.18 -4.63
N ARG A 116 -17.57 -15.06 -3.65
CA ARG A 116 -17.64 -14.03 -2.59
C ARG A 116 -17.64 -12.65 -3.20
N ASP A 117 -16.60 -12.32 -3.97
CA ASP A 117 -16.41 -11.00 -4.55
C ASP A 117 -17.57 -10.63 -5.46
N TYR A 118 -18.06 -11.57 -6.29
CA TYR A 118 -19.26 -11.35 -7.12
C TYR A 118 -20.51 -11.09 -6.26
N SER A 119 -20.75 -11.92 -5.24
CA SER A 119 -21.95 -11.83 -4.38
C SER A 119 -21.99 -10.56 -3.52
N GLU A 120 -20.84 -9.97 -3.25
CA GLU A 120 -20.68 -8.77 -2.40
C GLU A 120 -20.40 -7.50 -3.22
N HIS A 121 -20.20 -7.62 -4.54
CA HIS A 121 -19.80 -6.49 -5.38
C HIS A 121 -20.85 -5.36 -5.37
N PRO A 122 -20.50 -4.13 -4.96
CA PRO A 122 -21.47 -3.04 -4.85
C PRO A 122 -21.99 -2.58 -6.21
N LEU A 123 -21.19 -2.70 -7.27
CA LEU A 123 -21.57 -2.27 -8.62
C LEU A 123 -22.33 -3.31 -9.46
N LYS A 124 -22.46 -4.57 -9.02
CA LYS A 124 -23.21 -5.59 -9.78
C LYS A 124 -24.71 -5.42 -9.51
N LYS A 125 -25.51 -5.48 -10.58
CA LYS A 125 -26.93 -5.10 -10.55
C LYS A 125 -27.85 -6.28 -10.23
N ASP A 126 -27.52 -7.48 -10.67
CA ASP A 126 -28.37 -8.67 -10.49
C ASP A 126 -28.27 -9.23 -9.06
N LYS A 127 -29.18 -8.78 -8.19
CA LYS A 127 -29.26 -9.23 -6.79
C LYS A 127 -29.66 -10.71 -6.64
N SER A 128 -30.40 -11.26 -7.61
CA SER A 128 -30.76 -12.68 -7.63
C SER A 128 -29.54 -13.55 -7.92
N ALA A 129 -28.75 -13.17 -8.93
CA ALA A 129 -27.49 -13.84 -9.23
C ALA A 129 -26.49 -13.71 -8.06
N GLN A 130 -26.41 -12.55 -7.40
CA GLN A 130 -25.58 -12.38 -6.20
C GLN A 130 -26.00 -13.30 -5.05
N ALA A 131 -27.31 -13.44 -4.81
CA ALA A 131 -27.83 -14.38 -3.80
C ALA A 131 -27.51 -15.83 -4.16
N LYS A 132 -27.68 -16.23 -5.42
CA LYS A 132 -27.32 -17.57 -5.92
C LYS A 132 -25.82 -17.86 -5.78
N ALA A 133 -24.96 -16.89 -6.09
CA ALA A 133 -23.52 -17.01 -5.90
C ALA A 133 -23.15 -17.21 -4.42
N ARG A 134 -23.84 -16.51 -3.51
CA ARG A 134 -23.68 -16.70 -2.07
C ARG A 134 -24.08 -18.10 -1.60
N THR A 135 -25.23 -18.61 -2.05
CA THR A 135 -25.63 -19.99 -1.74
C THR A 135 -24.62 -21.01 -2.29
N MET A 136 -24.08 -20.78 -3.49
CA MET A 136 -23.06 -21.65 -4.06
C MET A 136 -21.74 -21.61 -3.29
N LEU A 137 -21.32 -20.43 -2.83
CA LEU A 137 -20.18 -20.27 -1.93
C LEU A 137 -20.36 -21.09 -0.64
N GLU A 138 -21.54 -20.99 0.00
CA GLU A 138 -21.88 -21.76 1.20
C GLU A 138 -21.84 -23.27 0.96
N MET A 139 -22.35 -23.74 -0.18
CA MET A 139 -22.27 -25.14 -0.58
C MET A 139 -20.81 -25.61 -0.75
N LEU A 140 -19.96 -24.84 -1.45
CA LEU A 140 -18.55 -25.20 -1.63
C LEU A 140 -17.78 -25.22 -0.31
N ALA A 141 -18.06 -24.26 0.57
CA ALA A 141 -17.51 -24.17 1.92
C ALA A 141 -17.80 -25.42 2.77
N THR A 142 -19.01 -25.99 2.66
CA THR A 142 -19.37 -27.22 3.42
C THR A 142 -18.78 -28.50 2.82
N LYS A 143 -18.57 -28.54 1.50
CA LYS A 143 -18.03 -29.70 0.78
C LYS A 143 -16.51 -29.85 0.85
N SER A 144 -15.78 -28.88 1.43
CA SER A 144 -14.30 -28.80 1.40
C SER A 144 -13.55 -29.93 2.15
N GLN A 145 -14.22 -31.02 2.52
CA GLN A 145 -13.68 -32.17 3.25
C GLN A 145 -13.44 -33.41 2.38
N THR A 146 -13.79 -33.36 1.09
CA THR A 146 -13.58 -34.48 0.15
C THR A 146 -12.20 -34.44 -0.50
N ALA A 147 -11.75 -35.59 -1.02
CA ALA A 147 -10.53 -35.65 -1.82
C ALA A 147 -10.74 -34.85 -3.12
N LEU A 148 -10.10 -33.69 -3.22
CA LEU A 148 -10.18 -32.82 -4.39
C LEU A 148 -9.45 -33.44 -5.58
N SER A 149 -10.08 -33.37 -6.75
CA SER A 149 -9.47 -33.72 -8.02
C SER A 149 -10.02 -32.84 -9.12
N LEU A 150 -9.32 -32.70 -10.26
CA LEU A 150 -9.87 -31.98 -11.41
C LEU A 150 -11.04 -32.72 -12.10
N GLN A 151 -11.44 -33.89 -11.62
CA GLN A 151 -12.69 -34.53 -12.03
C GLN A 151 -13.89 -34.02 -11.20
N SER A 152 -13.64 -33.35 -10.08
CA SER A 152 -14.66 -32.78 -9.20
C SER A 152 -15.24 -31.52 -9.82
N THR A 153 -16.56 -31.48 -9.99
CA THR A 153 -17.30 -30.32 -10.53
C THR A 153 -17.04 -29.04 -9.75
N GLU A 154 -16.78 -29.17 -8.44
CA GLU A 154 -16.43 -28.06 -7.55
C GLU A 154 -15.21 -27.27 -8.02
N LEU A 155 -14.28 -27.91 -8.76
CA LEU A 155 -13.07 -27.28 -9.28
C LEU A 155 -13.15 -26.90 -10.76
N THR A 156 -13.98 -27.59 -11.55
CA THR A 156 -13.97 -27.48 -13.02
C THR A 156 -15.22 -26.85 -13.64
N GLU A 157 -16.29 -26.65 -12.88
CA GLU A 157 -17.49 -25.99 -13.38
C GLU A 157 -17.20 -24.56 -13.86
N ASP A 158 -17.69 -24.20 -15.03
CA ASP A 158 -17.53 -22.86 -15.58
C ASP A 158 -18.52 -21.89 -14.92
N LEU A 159 -18.03 -21.16 -13.91
CA LEU A 159 -18.84 -20.22 -13.15
C LEU A 159 -19.42 -19.10 -14.01
N ARG A 160 -18.78 -18.72 -15.13
CA ARG A 160 -19.29 -17.64 -16.00
C ARG A 160 -20.51 -18.08 -16.82
N LYS A 161 -20.70 -19.37 -17.07
CA LYS A 161 -21.96 -19.88 -17.64
C LYS A 161 -23.13 -19.69 -16.68
N ILE A 162 -22.85 -19.68 -15.37
CA ILE A 162 -23.85 -19.52 -14.31
C ILE A 162 -24.03 -18.03 -13.98
N PHE A 163 -22.93 -17.28 -13.97
CA PHE A 163 -22.84 -15.87 -13.61
C PHE A 163 -22.10 -15.11 -14.71
N PRO A 164 -22.79 -14.69 -15.79
CA PRO A 164 -22.14 -14.07 -16.96
C PRO A 164 -21.36 -12.79 -16.66
N GLU A 165 -21.74 -12.05 -15.61
CA GLU A 165 -21.06 -10.83 -15.17
C GLU A 165 -19.92 -11.09 -14.16
N MET A 166 -19.59 -12.34 -13.86
CA MET A 166 -18.53 -12.69 -12.92
C MET A 166 -17.15 -12.50 -13.56
N ASP A 167 -16.27 -11.83 -12.81
CA ASP A 167 -14.88 -11.67 -13.18
C ASP A 167 -14.17 -13.03 -13.11
N ASP A 168 -13.21 -13.30 -13.99
CA ASP A 168 -12.47 -14.57 -14.00
C ASP A 168 -11.18 -14.52 -13.17
N TYR A 169 -11.04 -13.49 -12.32
CA TYR A 169 -9.92 -13.29 -11.42
C TYR A 169 -10.33 -12.76 -10.05
N VAL A 170 -9.47 -13.04 -9.07
CA VAL A 170 -9.56 -12.51 -7.71
C VAL A 170 -8.52 -11.40 -7.56
N LEU A 171 -8.95 -10.24 -7.06
CA LEU A 171 -8.05 -9.09 -6.88
C LEU A 171 -7.34 -9.10 -5.52
N SER A 172 -8.00 -9.57 -4.46
CA SER A 172 -7.39 -9.70 -3.14
C SER A 172 -7.97 -10.87 -2.34
N SER A 173 -7.14 -11.44 -1.47
CA SER A 173 -7.60 -12.51 -0.56
C SER A 173 -8.60 -11.98 0.47
N THR A 174 -8.51 -10.70 0.85
CA THR A 174 -9.42 -10.02 1.77
C THR A 174 -10.79 -9.72 1.16
N GLY A 175 -10.86 -9.54 -0.16
CA GLY A 175 -12.10 -9.19 -0.86
C GLY A 175 -12.66 -7.83 -0.45
N LEU A 176 -13.94 -7.65 -0.74
CA LEU A 176 -14.69 -6.47 -0.34
C LEU A 176 -15.08 -6.57 1.15
N ILE A 177 -15.07 -5.47 1.89
CA ILE A 177 -15.47 -5.42 3.30
C ILE A 177 -16.61 -4.43 3.41
N ALA A 178 -17.81 -4.91 3.75
CA ALA A 178 -19.00 -4.08 3.92
C ALA A 178 -19.05 -3.38 5.29
N GLY A 179 -20.01 -2.48 5.46
CA GLY A 179 -20.41 -1.97 6.77
C GLY A 179 -19.66 -0.73 7.26
N ASN A 180 -19.04 0.04 6.36
CA ASN A 180 -18.14 1.13 6.72
C ASN A 180 -18.74 2.51 6.44
N VAL A 181 -18.16 3.52 7.08
CA VAL A 181 -18.18 4.92 6.64
C VAL A 181 -16.79 5.23 6.10
N VAL A 182 -16.72 5.93 4.96
CA VAL A 182 -15.46 6.38 4.35
C VAL A 182 -15.50 7.88 4.09
N GLU A 183 -14.34 8.52 4.13
CA GLU A 183 -14.20 9.95 3.84
C GLU A 183 -12.84 10.18 3.19
N ILE A 184 -12.82 10.87 2.05
CA ILE A 184 -11.58 11.33 1.42
C ILE A 184 -11.18 12.65 2.07
N VAL A 185 -9.98 12.69 2.66
CA VAL A 185 -9.45 13.88 3.33
C VAL A 185 -8.28 14.42 2.52
N SER A 186 -8.49 15.50 1.77
CA SER A 186 -7.50 16.03 0.79
C SER A 186 -7.04 17.46 1.06
N HIS A 187 -7.57 18.10 2.10
CA HIS A 187 -7.37 19.54 2.35
C HIS A 187 -6.32 19.80 3.42
N ASN A 188 -5.24 20.48 3.02
CA ASN A 188 -4.31 21.20 3.88
C ASN A 188 -3.91 22.54 3.28
N GLU A 189 -3.44 23.45 4.11
CA GLU A 189 -2.90 24.72 3.64
C GLU A 189 -1.61 24.48 2.83
N THR A 190 -1.47 25.17 1.71
CA THR A 190 -0.39 24.97 0.73
C THR A 190 0.27 26.27 0.27
N SER A 191 -0.11 27.39 0.88
CA SER A 191 0.34 28.74 0.55
C SER A 191 1.81 29.02 0.89
N PRO A 192 2.43 30.02 0.23
CA PRO A 192 3.77 30.50 0.58
C PRO A 192 3.92 30.88 2.06
N GLU A 193 2.89 31.45 2.68
CA GLU A 193 2.88 31.84 4.09
C GLU A 193 3.04 30.62 5.01
N ARG A 194 2.38 29.51 4.68
CA ARG A 194 2.54 28.24 5.43
C ARG A 194 3.94 27.71 5.31
N ILE A 195 4.55 27.80 4.13
CA ILE A 195 5.91 27.27 3.91
C ILE A 195 6.93 28.17 4.63
N GLN A 196 6.77 29.49 4.53
CA GLN A 196 7.61 30.44 5.27
C GLN A 196 7.51 30.24 6.78
N TRP A 197 6.30 29.94 7.29
CA TRP A 197 6.10 29.61 8.70
C TRP A 197 6.98 28.43 9.14
N PHE A 198 7.12 27.38 8.33
CA PHE A 198 8.04 26.29 8.63
C PHE A 198 9.50 26.74 8.54
N ASN A 199 9.89 27.45 7.48
CA ASN A 199 11.26 27.93 7.28
C ASN A 199 11.77 28.82 8.42
N ASP A 200 10.91 29.64 9.00
CA ASP A 200 11.26 30.52 10.12
C ASP A 200 11.52 29.76 11.44
N ARG A 201 11.27 28.45 11.48
CA ARG A 201 11.30 27.65 12.70
C ARG A 201 12.43 26.64 12.73
N VAL A 202 12.71 26.21 13.96
CA VAL A 202 13.66 25.22 14.45
C VAL A 202 14.61 24.64 13.40
N ILE A 203 14.14 23.76 12.52
CA ILE A 203 15.06 22.95 11.72
C ILE A 203 15.69 23.76 10.59
N PHE A 204 15.04 24.83 10.14
CA PHE A 204 15.45 25.62 8.97
C PHE A 204 16.07 26.96 9.35
N ALA A 205 15.65 27.54 10.48
CA ALA A 205 16.36 28.66 11.11
C ALA A 205 17.56 28.21 11.98
N GLY A 206 17.96 26.93 11.88
CA GLY A 206 19.03 26.27 12.66
C GLY A 206 18.92 26.39 14.18
N GLY A 207 17.68 26.47 14.66
CA GLY A 207 17.32 26.32 16.06
C GLY A 207 17.24 24.86 16.50
N LYS A 208 16.90 24.64 17.78
CA LYS A 208 16.64 23.31 18.37
C LYS A 208 15.16 23.17 18.67
N LEU A 209 14.63 21.95 18.55
CA LEU A 209 13.22 21.71 18.80
C LEU A 209 12.92 21.96 20.28
N ASP A 210 12.01 22.89 20.54
CA ASP A 210 11.57 23.24 21.88
C ASP A 210 10.08 22.95 22.02
N PHE A 211 9.77 21.85 22.72
CA PHE A 211 8.41 21.36 22.95
C PHE A 211 7.55 22.28 23.83
N ASN A 212 8.14 23.31 24.46
CA ASN A 212 7.43 24.25 25.32
C ASN A 212 6.96 25.50 24.57
N GLN A 213 7.35 25.67 23.31
CA GLN A 213 6.95 26.84 22.53
C GLN A 213 5.44 26.83 22.27
N PRO A 214 4.76 27.99 22.26
CA PRO A 214 3.30 28.07 22.05
C PRO A 214 2.84 27.39 20.76
N TYR A 215 3.65 27.48 19.70
CA TYR A 215 3.36 26.85 18.40
C TYR A 215 3.50 25.32 18.39
N MET A 216 3.99 24.70 19.46
CA MET A 216 4.05 23.23 19.61
C MET A 216 2.82 22.66 20.32
N LYS A 217 1.85 23.51 20.69
CA LYS A 217 0.59 23.09 21.28
C LYS A 217 -0.34 22.52 20.21
N MET A 218 -1.03 21.43 20.53
CA MET A 218 -2.12 20.91 19.71
C MET A 218 -3.36 21.80 19.85
N PRO A 219 -3.80 22.51 18.79
CA PRO A 219 -5.09 23.21 18.81
C PRO A 219 -6.24 22.19 18.81
N LEU A 220 -7.27 22.41 19.61
CA LEU A 220 -8.50 21.60 19.65
C LEU A 220 -9.62 22.20 18.80
N SER A 221 -9.52 23.48 18.46
CA SER A 221 -10.40 24.21 17.56
C SER A 221 -9.61 25.08 16.57
N ASN A 222 -10.28 25.64 15.56
CA ASN A 222 -9.63 26.55 14.61
C ASN A 222 -9.21 27.89 15.25
N GLU A 223 -9.89 28.29 16.32
CA GLU A 223 -9.61 29.53 17.06
C GLU A 223 -8.45 29.38 18.05
N ASP A 224 -8.12 28.15 18.44
CA ASP A 224 -7.07 27.90 19.42
C ASP A 224 -5.70 28.32 18.89
N GLU A 225 -4.89 28.92 19.76
CA GLU A 225 -3.45 29.05 19.51
C GLU A 225 -2.78 27.66 19.47
N GLY A 226 -1.77 27.52 18.61
CA GLY A 226 -1.00 26.29 18.51
C GLY A 226 -0.42 26.09 17.12
N HIS A 227 -0.07 24.84 16.84
CA HIS A 227 0.52 24.46 15.57
C HIS A 227 -0.51 24.55 14.43
N PRO A 228 -0.25 25.30 13.35
CA PRO A 228 -1.24 25.61 12.32
C PRO A 228 -1.70 24.38 11.55
N SER A 229 -0.82 23.40 11.28
CA SER A 229 -1.21 22.18 10.56
C SER A 229 -2.37 21.41 11.18
N PHE A 230 -2.52 21.40 12.50
CA PHE A 230 -3.60 20.65 13.14
C PHE A 230 -4.95 21.39 13.17
N LYS A 231 -5.02 22.56 12.50
CA LYS A 231 -6.27 23.22 12.11
C LYS A 231 -6.74 22.77 10.72
N ASP A 232 -5.81 22.28 9.90
CA ASP A 232 -6.12 21.77 8.57
C ASP A 232 -6.90 20.44 8.69
N PRO A 233 -7.96 20.21 7.89
CA PRO A 233 -8.80 19.01 8.00
C PRO A 233 -8.02 17.69 8.04
N MET A 234 -6.95 17.61 7.24
CA MET A 234 -6.13 16.41 7.14
C MET A 234 -5.48 15.99 8.47
N PHE A 235 -4.95 16.93 9.25
CA PHE A 235 -4.29 16.62 10.51
C PHE A 235 -5.24 16.76 11.71
N ALA A 236 -6.25 17.63 11.62
CA ALA A 236 -7.34 17.70 12.59
C ALA A 236 -8.03 16.32 12.73
N LYS A 237 -8.23 15.59 11.63
CA LYS A 237 -8.78 14.23 11.68
C LYS A 237 -7.94 13.27 12.53
N ILE A 238 -6.61 13.31 12.39
CA ILE A 238 -5.69 12.48 13.19
C ILE A 238 -5.77 12.86 14.68
N ARG A 239 -5.81 14.16 15.00
CA ARG A 239 -6.03 14.66 16.35
C ARG A 239 -7.33 14.11 16.93
N ASP A 240 -8.43 14.21 16.19
CA ASP A 240 -9.76 13.80 16.64
C ASP A 240 -9.84 12.28 16.85
N MET A 241 -9.17 11.49 16.00
CA MET A 241 -9.00 10.06 16.22
C MET A 241 -8.30 9.79 17.55
N ILE A 242 -7.15 10.42 17.82
CA ILE A 242 -6.44 10.26 19.10
C ILE A 242 -7.34 10.65 20.27
N ILE A 243 -8.08 11.77 20.20
CA ILE A 243 -9.03 12.18 21.23
C ILE A 243 -10.08 11.11 21.47
N SER A 244 -10.67 10.54 20.40
CA SER A 244 -11.76 9.57 20.50
C SER A 244 -11.34 8.16 20.95
N SER A 245 -10.05 7.82 20.85
CA SER A 245 -9.54 6.48 21.20
C SER A 245 -9.77 6.10 22.66
N LYS A 246 -10.06 4.82 22.93
CA LYS A 246 -10.39 4.30 24.28
C LYS A 246 -9.57 3.07 24.68
N GLU A 247 -9.01 2.36 23.71
CA GLU A 247 -8.33 1.08 23.91
C GLU A 247 -6.91 1.11 23.36
N SER A 248 -6.74 1.60 22.14
CA SER A 248 -5.42 1.57 21.49
C SER A 248 -5.24 2.61 20.39
N VAL A 249 -3.97 2.92 20.14
CA VAL A 249 -3.51 3.61 18.93
C VAL A 249 -2.38 2.81 18.30
N PHE A 250 -2.50 2.48 17.04
CA PHE A 250 -1.44 1.93 16.21
C PHE A 250 -1.07 2.97 15.14
N ILE A 251 0.21 3.29 15.01
CA ILE A 251 0.75 4.16 13.98
C ILE A 251 1.86 3.41 13.26
N ASN A 252 1.76 3.32 11.93
CA ASN A 252 2.88 3.04 11.07
C ASN A 252 3.14 4.25 10.18
N ILE A 253 4.35 4.79 10.20
CA ILE A 253 4.61 6.06 9.52
C ILE A 253 5.99 6.07 8.87
N PHE A 254 6.00 6.41 7.59
CA PHE A 254 7.24 6.55 6.84
C PHE A 254 8.07 7.75 7.32
N LEU A 255 7.57 8.98 7.23
CA LEU A 255 8.29 10.16 7.74
C LEU A 255 7.49 10.83 8.87
N PHE A 256 8.12 11.00 10.03
CA PHE A 256 7.52 11.59 11.23
C PHE A 256 8.55 12.45 11.96
N GLY A 257 8.36 13.77 11.97
CA GLY A 257 9.46 14.69 12.29
C GLY A 257 9.04 16.16 12.37
N GLY A 258 9.97 17.03 12.72
CA GLY A 258 9.75 18.48 12.72
C GLY A 258 8.81 18.98 13.81
N THR A 259 8.37 20.23 13.67
CA THR A 259 7.39 20.85 14.59
C THR A 259 6.05 20.12 14.55
N MET A 260 5.66 19.58 13.39
CA MET A 260 4.48 18.73 13.23
C MET A 260 4.58 17.44 14.04
N GLY A 261 5.68 16.70 13.84
CA GLY A 261 5.94 15.45 14.54
C GLY A 261 6.08 15.63 16.05
N GLY A 262 6.73 16.72 16.47
CA GLY A 262 6.85 17.08 17.88
C GLY A 262 5.50 17.40 18.54
N THR A 263 4.65 18.17 17.85
CA THR A 263 3.31 18.50 18.35
C THR A 263 2.44 17.24 18.48
N LEU A 264 2.42 16.39 17.45
CA LEU A 264 1.62 15.17 17.45
C LEU A 264 2.12 14.16 18.49
N SER A 265 3.44 13.95 18.58
CA SER A 265 4.03 13.02 19.56
C SER A 265 3.78 13.48 20.99
N LYS A 266 3.99 14.77 21.30
CA LYS A 266 3.65 15.32 22.61
C LYS A 266 2.17 15.11 22.94
N PHE A 267 1.28 15.46 22.02
CA PHE A 267 -0.16 15.30 22.21
C PHE A 267 -0.56 13.84 22.43
N LEU A 268 -0.08 12.92 21.60
CA LEU A 268 -0.35 11.49 21.69
C LEU A 268 0.06 10.92 23.05
N LEU A 269 1.25 11.29 23.54
CA LEU A 269 1.76 10.80 24.82
C LEU A 269 1.01 11.42 26.00
N ASP A 270 0.67 12.70 25.95
CA ASP A 270 -0.14 13.35 26.98
C ASP A 270 -1.56 12.73 27.04
N GLN A 271 -2.18 12.49 25.88
CA GLN A 271 -3.45 11.77 25.79
C GLN A 271 -3.35 10.33 26.29
N THR A 272 -2.22 9.66 26.06
CA THR A 272 -1.98 8.30 26.59
C THR A 272 -1.99 8.30 28.11
N ILE A 273 -1.36 9.29 28.76
CA ILE A 273 -1.38 9.43 30.23
C ILE A 273 -2.82 9.58 30.74
N GLU A 274 -3.61 10.46 30.13
CA GLU A 274 -5.00 10.68 30.53
C GLU A 274 -5.86 9.43 30.31
N LYS A 275 -5.74 8.78 29.15
CA LYS A 275 -6.51 7.57 28.82
C LYS A 275 -6.17 6.39 29.73
N LYS A 276 -4.92 6.29 30.19
CA LYS A 276 -4.53 5.26 31.17
C LYS A 276 -5.23 5.39 32.51
N LYS A 277 -5.68 6.59 32.90
CA LYS A 277 -6.46 6.79 34.13
C LYS A 277 -7.81 6.07 34.05
N ALA A 278 -8.42 6.05 32.87
CA ALA A 278 -9.69 5.36 32.61
C ALA A 278 -9.52 3.90 32.19
N ASN A 279 -8.48 3.59 31.41
CA ASN A 279 -8.14 2.26 30.94
C ASN A 279 -6.63 1.97 31.16
N PRO A 280 -6.24 1.34 32.27
CA PRO A 280 -4.84 1.01 32.55
C PRO A 280 -4.15 0.15 31.49
N ASN A 281 -4.93 -0.52 30.62
CA ASN A 281 -4.44 -1.34 29.53
C ASN A 281 -4.29 -0.58 28.21
N PHE A 282 -4.60 0.73 28.16
CA PHE A 282 -4.44 1.54 26.95
C PHE A 282 -3.01 1.44 26.40
N LYS A 283 -2.89 1.12 25.11
CA LYS A 283 -1.60 0.90 24.43
C LYS A 283 -1.46 1.78 23.20
N VAL A 284 -0.24 2.25 22.99
CA VAL A 284 0.21 2.91 21.76
C VAL A 284 1.35 2.09 21.18
N LEU A 285 1.23 1.71 19.90
CA LEU A 285 2.33 1.13 19.13
C LEU A 285 2.67 2.08 17.98
N ILE A 286 3.92 2.49 17.89
CA ILE A 286 4.47 3.28 16.79
C ILE A 286 5.53 2.43 16.09
N MET A 287 5.38 2.26 14.78
CA MET A 287 6.34 1.58 13.93
C MET A 287 6.85 2.52 12.83
N HIS A 288 8.14 2.44 12.54
CA HIS A 288 8.81 3.38 11.65
C HIS A 288 10.07 2.78 11.00
N ASP A 289 10.33 3.14 9.75
CA ASP A 289 11.56 2.83 9.01
C ASP A 289 12.66 3.88 9.24
N TYR A 290 13.62 3.54 10.11
CA TYR A 290 14.79 4.40 10.38
C TYR A 290 15.87 4.34 9.27
N ALA A 291 15.85 3.32 8.41
CA ALA A 291 16.86 3.14 7.37
C ALA A 291 16.72 4.17 6.26
N THR A 292 15.47 4.57 5.98
CA THR A 292 15.12 5.45 4.88
C THR A 292 14.54 6.75 5.42
N ASN A 293 15.24 7.86 5.19
CA ASN A 293 14.83 9.16 5.72
C ASN A 293 14.71 10.28 4.68
N TYR A 294 15.11 10.09 3.41
CA TYR A 294 15.08 11.11 2.34
C TYR A 294 15.64 12.49 2.75
N ASN A 295 16.76 12.51 3.48
CA ASN A 295 17.37 13.73 4.03
C ASN A 295 16.55 14.41 5.15
N MET A 296 15.52 13.76 5.69
CA MET A 296 14.69 14.25 6.81
C MET A 296 15.18 13.74 8.16
N LYS A 297 16.37 13.15 8.24
CA LYS A 297 16.94 12.61 9.49
C LYS A 297 16.91 13.62 10.64
N ASP A 298 17.27 14.87 10.36
CA ASP A 298 17.32 15.94 11.35
C ASP A 298 15.92 16.39 11.81
N GLU A 299 14.89 16.16 10.99
CA GLU A 299 13.48 16.29 11.41
C GLU A 299 13.01 15.13 12.29
N MET A 300 13.38 13.91 11.94
CA MET A 300 12.78 12.71 12.50
C MET A 300 13.41 12.31 13.84
N MET A 301 14.75 12.27 13.91
CA MET A 301 15.45 11.69 15.06
C MET A 301 15.20 12.43 16.38
N PRO A 302 15.07 13.78 16.43
CA PRO A 302 14.67 14.47 17.65
C PRO A 302 13.31 14.00 18.19
N ILE A 303 12.36 13.68 17.31
CA ILE A 303 11.01 13.24 17.70
C ILE A 303 11.04 11.82 18.23
N PHE A 304 11.72 10.90 17.55
CA PHE A 304 11.84 9.53 18.03
C PHE A 304 12.63 9.44 19.34
N LYS A 305 13.64 10.29 19.54
CA LYS A 305 14.31 10.43 20.83
C LYS A 305 13.34 10.90 21.92
N TYR A 306 12.55 11.95 21.65
CA TYR A 306 11.54 12.43 22.58
C TYR A 306 10.52 11.34 22.96
N ILE A 307 10.00 10.60 21.98
CA ILE A 307 9.06 9.49 22.22
C ILE A 307 9.71 8.40 23.07
N LYS A 308 10.94 7.98 22.72
CA LYS A 308 11.68 6.95 23.44
C LYS A 308 11.92 7.32 24.90
N ASP A 309 12.34 8.57 25.15
CA ASP A 309 12.65 9.07 26.48
C ASP A 309 11.37 9.17 27.33
N ARG A 310 10.28 9.75 26.77
CA ARG A 310 8.99 9.83 27.46
C ARG A 310 8.32 8.48 27.71
N ALA A 311 8.52 7.50 26.84
CA ALA A 311 8.00 6.14 27.05
C ALA A 311 8.53 5.48 28.34
N GLN A 312 9.64 5.99 28.91
CA GLN A 312 10.19 5.53 30.19
C GLN A 312 9.56 6.21 31.41
N GLU A 313 8.79 7.29 31.24
CA GLU A 313 8.10 7.97 32.34
C GLU A 313 7.19 6.97 33.09
N PRO A 314 7.11 7.03 34.43
CA PRO A 314 6.26 6.13 35.20
C PRO A 314 4.80 6.08 34.74
N ALA A 315 4.26 7.24 34.32
CA ALA A 315 2.89 7.36 33.81
C ALA A 315 2.69 6.64 32.46
N LEU A 316 3.73 6.52 31.63
CA LEU A 316 3.67 5.91 30.29
C LEU A 316 4.22 4.48 30.23
N LYS A 317 4.98 4.08 31.25
CA LYS A 317 5.67 2.78 31.30
C LYS A 317 4.75 1.62 30.94
N GLY A 318 5.19 0.82 29.98
CA GLY A 318 4.50 -0.37 29.49
C GLY A 318 3.31 -0.08 28.56
N SER A 319 2.95 1.17 28.29
CA SER A 319 1.87 1.52 27.36
C SER A 319 2.33 1.95 25.98
N VAL A 320 3.55 2.49 25.85
CA VAL A 320 4.11 2.92 24.57
C VAL A 320 5.13 1.91 24.07
N ILE A 321 4.93 1.41 22.85
CA ILE A 321 5.82 0.49 22.15
C ILE A 321 6.33 1.23 20.91
N LEU A 322 7.65 1.37 20.78
CA LEU A 322 8.29 2.00 19.64
C LEU A 322 9.13 0.95 18.91
N LEU A 323 8.67 0.52 17.74
CA LEU A 323 9.35 -0.49 16.94
C LEU A 323 9.99 0.11 15.70
N GLN A 324 11.17 -0.41 15.36
CA GLN A 324 11.75 -0.24 14.04
C GLN A 324 11.16 -1.26 13.07
N ALA A 325 10.66 -0.81 11.92
CA ALA A 325 10.18 -1.67 10.85
C ALA A 325 11.33 -2.56 10.31
N ASN A 326 11.03 -3.81 9.98
CA ASN A 326 12.01 -4.73 9.42
C ASN A 326 11.93 -4.75 7.88
N ILE A 327 12.55 -3.74 7.26
CA ILE A 327 12.55 -3.60 5.79
C ILE A 327 13.37 -4.68 5.07
N GLN A 328 14.15 -5.51 5.78
CA GLN A 328 15.01 -6.51 5.14
C GLN A 328 14.23 -7.61 4.43
N ARG A 329 13.00 -7.86 4.89
CA ARG A 329 12.09 -8.86 4.31
C ARG A 329 11.51 -8.44 2.97
N HIS A 330 11.53 -7.14 2.64
CA HIS A 330 11.11 -6.70 1.32
C HIS A 330 12.02 -7.29 0.22
N PRO A 331 11.47 -7.62 -0.95
CA PRO A 331 12.26 -7.90 -2.14
C PRO A 331 13.05 -6.66 -2.58
N PRO A 332 14.26 -6.81 -3.12
CA PRO A 332 15.07 -5.66 -3.57
C PRO A 332 14.40 -4.92 -4.75
N GLY A 333 14.32 -3.60 -4.67
CA GLY A 333 13.80 -2.74 -5.75
C GLY A 333 14.86 -2.38 -6.80
N ILE A 334 16.14 -2.35 -6.40
CA ILE A 334 17.23 -2.06 -7.34
C ILE A 334 17.32 -3.18 -8.40
N PRO A 335 17.24 -2.83 -9.70
CA PRO A 335 17.16 -3.80 -10.76
C PRO A 335 18.46 -4.59 -10.98
N PHE A 336 18.35 -5.67 -11.76
CA PHE A 336 19.46 -6.49 -12.27
C PHE A 336 20.38 -7.13 -11.22
N GLY A 337 19.92 -7.20 -9.96
CA GLY A 337 20.72 -7.75 -8.86
C GLY A 337 21.99 -6.96 -8.58
N LEU A 338 22.06 -5.67 -8.98
CA LEU A 338 23.24 -4.83 -8.79
C LEU A 338 23.67 -4.74 -7.32
N THR A 339 22.74 -4.91 -6.39
CA THR A 339 23.00 -4.91 -4.96
C THR A 339 23.76 -6.14 -4.48
N ASN A 340 23.73 -7.24 -5.23
CA ASN A 340 24.50 -8.45 -4.90
C ASN A 340 26.02 -8.22 -4.95
N PHE A 341 26.47 -7.15 -5.63
CA PHE A 341 27.87 -6.75 -5.67
C PHE A 341 28.32 -5.93 -4.45
N VAL A 342 27.38 -5.49 -3.60
CA VAL A 342 27.67 -4.73 -2.39
C VAL A 342 27.59 -5.67 -1.18
N PRO A 343 28.72 -6.01 -0.53
CA PRO A 343 28.74 -7.00 0.54
C PRO A 343 27.97 -6.51 1.78
N LYS A 344 27.15 -7.38 2.37
CA LYS A 344 26.42 -7.09 3.61
C LYS A 344 27.34 -7.29 4.82
N THR A 345 28.19 -6.30 5.11
CA THR A 345 29.07 -6.29 6.30
C THR A 345 28.69 -5.19 7.30
N GLU A 346 29.19 -5.28 8.53
CA GLU A 346 28.98 -4.24 9.54
C GLU A 346 29.58 -2.89 9.11
N GLU A 347 30.74 -2.88 8.45
CA GLU A 347 31.37 -1.66 7.93
C GLU A 347 30.53 -1.00 6.84
N THR A 348 29.96 -1.82 5.93
CA THR A 348 29.08 -1.34 4.87
C THR A 348 27.86 -0.65 5.47
N PHE A 349 27.29 -1.22 6.53
CA PHE A 349 26.14 -0.64 7.20
C PHE A 349 26.47 0.64 7.97
N LYS A 350 27.58 0.68 8.71
CA LYS A 350 28.07 1.92 9.34
C LYS A 350 28.33 3.04 8.32
N SER A 351 28.68 2.69 7.09
CA SER A 351 28.80 3.63 5.97
C SER A 351 27.43 4.09 5.45
N LEU A 352 26.47 3.17 5.31
CA LEU A 352 25.11 3.45 4.88
C LEU A 352 24.32 4.31 5.89
N GLU A 353 24.44 4.05 7.20
CA GLU A 353 23.82 4.85 8.28
C GLU A 353 24.25 6.33 8.27
N LYS A 354 25.42 6.62 7.69
CA LYS A 354 25.94 7.99 7.51
C LYS A 354 25.39 8.67 6.27
N ARG A 355 24.83 7.92 5.32
CA ARG A 355 24.31 8.43 4.05
C ARG A 355 22.79 8.54 4.13
N ASN A 356 22.23 9.41 3.29
CA ASN A 356 20.79 9.52 3.11
C ASN A 356 20.28 8.57 1.99
N THR A 357 21.10 7.59 1.59
CA THR A 357 20.80 6.61 0.55
C THR A 357 20.51 5.25 1.18
N TYR A 358 19.38 4.66 0.82
CA TYR A 358 18.94 3.36 1.34
C TYR A 358 19.52 2.19 0.53
N TYR A 359 19.77 1.06 1.20
CA TYR A 359 20.29 -0.16 0.58
C TYR A 359 19.17 -0.95 -0.09
N GLU A 360 19.40 -1.46 -1.30
CA GLU A 360 18.47 -2.34 -2.04
C GLU A 360 17.11 -1.75 -2.45
N SER A 361 16.80 -0.49 -2.15
CA SER A 361 15.46 0.09 -2.41
C SER A 361 14.33 -0.66 -1.72
N LYS A 362 14.54 -0.91 -0.42
CA LYS A 362 13.58 -1.54 0.49
C LYS A 362 13.13 -0.50 1.50
N ILE A 363 11.83 -0.26 1.62
CA ILE A 363 11.31 0.87 2.39
C ILE A 363 9.96 0.48 3.01
N ASP A 364 9.70 0.88 4.25
CA ASP A 364 8.32 0.98 4.71
C ASP A 364 7.75 2.34 4.33
N HIS A 365 7.01 2.39 3.23
CA HIS A 365 6.53 3.63 2.64
C HIS A 365 5.08 3.95 3.03
N SER A 366 4.47 3.16 3.91
CA SER A 366 3.07 3.35 4.29
C SER A 366 2.88 4.40 5.39
N LYS A 367 1.72 5.07 5.41
CA LYS A 367 1.32 6.02 6.45
C LYS A 367 -0.08 5.66 6.93
N VAL A 368 -0.17 5.12 8.15
CA VAL A 368 -1.38 4.52 8.71
C VAL A 368 -1.49 4.87 10.19
N ILE A 369 -2.69 5.25 10.61
CA ILE A 369 -3.10 5.23 12.01
C ILE A 369 -4.39 4.42 12.14
N VAL A 370 -4.44 3.53 13.12
CA VAL A 370 -5.63 2.77 13.52
C VAL A 370 -5.89 3.03 14.99
N ILE A 371 -7.16 3.24 15.36
CA ILE A 371 -7.57 3.30 16.76
C ILE A 371 -8.63 2.24 17.06
N ASP A 372 -8.52 1.67 18.26
CA ASP A 372 -9.52 0.77 18.86
C ASP A 372 -9.96 -0.37 17.93
N ALA A 373 -9.02 -1.09 17.31
CA ALA A 373 -9.29 -2.12 16.29
C ALA A 373 -10.23 -3.25 16.73
N GLU A 374 -10.37 -3.50 18.03
CA GLU A 374 -11.25 -4.54 18.62
C GLU A 374 -12.63 -4.01 19.03
N SER A 375 -12.85 -2.69 18.95
CA SER A 375 -14.10 -2.04 19.36
C SER A 375 -15.26 -2.29 18.39
N ASP A 376 -16.44 -1.80 18.74
CA ASP A 376 -17.64 -1.85 17.88
C ASP A 376 -17.54 -0.92 16.66
N ALA A 377 -16.63 0.06 16.68
CA ALA A 377 -16.49 1.06 15.62
C ALA A 377 -15.03 1.48 15.43
N PRO A 378 -14.15 0.54 15.03
CA PRO A 378 -12.74 0.82 14.83
C PRO A 378 -12.57 1.88 13.73
N GLN A 379 -11.49 2.66 13.82
CA GLN A 379 -11.21 3.72 12.85
C GLN A 379 -9.79 3.58 12.32
N ALA A 380 -9.60 3.84 11.03
CA ALA A 380 -8.32 3.88 10.36
C ALA A 380 -8.22 5.13 9.50
N TYR A 381 -7.02 5.67 9.38
CA TYR A 381 -6.69 6.77 8.49
C TYR A 381 -5.37 6.45 7.82
N PHE A 382 -5.35 6.47 6.49
CA PHE A 382 -4.16 6.09 5.71
C PHE A 382 -4.13 6.76 4.34
N GLY A 383 -2.95 6.98 3.78
CA GLY A 383 -2.80 7.68 2.51
C GLY A 383 -1.35 7.99 2.18
N SER A 384 -1.13 9.03 1.39
CA SER A 384 0.20 9.45 0.98
C SER A 384 0.86 10.48 1.91
N LYS A 385 0.12 11.03 2.89
CA LYS A 385 0.60 12.11 3.76
C LYS A 385 1.65 11.69 4.78
N ASN A 386 2.85 12.26 4.66
CA ASN A 386 3.89 12.21 5.68
C ASN A 386 3.63 13.22 6.81
N TRP A 387 4.23 13.00 7.98
CA TRP A 387 4.04 13.82 9.19
C TRP A 387 5.32 14.56 9.57
N THR A 388 5.89 15.27 8.60
CA THR A 388 7.06 16.14 8.77
C THR A 388 6.77 17.55 8.25
N ASP A 389 7.61 18.52 8.60
CA ASP A 389 7.36 19.92 8.26
C ASP A 389 7.40 20.11 6.73
N HIS A 390 8.41 19.55 6.05
CA HIS A 390 8.51 19.69 4.59
C HIS A 390 7.58 18.80 3.79
N SER A 391 7.56 17.49 4.09
CA SER A 391 6.81 16.54 3.27
C SER A 391 5.33 16.44 3.66
N GLY A 392 4.99 16.89 4.88
CA GLY A 392 3.63 16.92 5.39
C GLY A 392 3.05 18.33 5.47
N GLY A 393 3.82 19.34 5.81
CA GLY A 393 3.28 20.65 6.16
C GLY A 393 2.55 21.38 5.04
N TYR A 394 2.93 21.14 3.79
CA TYR A 394 2.44 21.94 2.66
C TYR A 394 2.40 21.21 1.30
N TYR A 395 2.76 19.93 1.22
CA TYR A 395 2.59 19.16 -0.02
C TYR A 395 1.11 18.91 -0.30
N PHE A 396 0.74 18.87 -1.58
CA PHE A 396 -0.59 18.41 -1.99
C PHE A 396 -0.69 16.91 -1.79
N ASP A 397 -1.73 16.46 -1.09
CA ASP A 397 -1.83 15.05 -0.70
C ASP A 397 -3.31 14.65 -0.49
N ASN A 398 -3.53 13.39 -0.16
CA ASN A 398 -4.81 12.83 0.25
C ASN A 398 -4.64 11.68 1.24
N ALA A 399 -5.70 11.42 1.98
CA ALA A 399 -5.85 10.25 2.79
C ALA A 399 -7.29 9.75 2.77
N LEU A 400 -7.46 8.50 3.14
CA LEU A 400 -8.73 7.87 3.37
C LEU A 400 -8.93 7.67 4.86
N TYR A 401 -10.01 8.22 5.39
CA TYR A 401 -10.54 7.85 6.67
C TYR A 401 -11.59 6.74 6.51
N VAL A 402 -11.52 5.73 7.36
CA VAL A 402 -12.43 4.60 7.39
C VAL A 402 -12.87 4.36 8.82
N LYS A 403 -14.18 4.26 9.05
CA LYS A 403 -14.78 3.81 10.31
C LYS A 403 -15.60 2.56 10.05
N GLY A 404 -15.38 1.49 10.81
CA GLY A 404 -16.09 0.22 10.67
C GLY A 404 -15.17 -0.99 10.44
N PRO A 405 -15.74 -2.16 10.12
CA PRO A 405 -15.02 -3.43 10.05
C PRO A 405 -13.73 -3.41 9.21
N ALA A 406 -13.66 -2.59 8.15
CA ALA A 406 -12.46 -2.47 7.34
C ALA A 406 -11.27 -1.87 8.10
N ALA A 407 -11.49 -0.96 9.06
CA ALA A 407 -10.43 -0.41 9.91
C ALA A 407 -9.77 -1.48 10.80
N ALA A 408 -10.53 -2.47 11.27
CA ALA A 408 -9.95 -3.62 11.98
C ALA A 408 -9.06 -4.47 11.06
N MET A 409 -9.47 -4.65 9.79
CA MET A 409 -8.64 -5.34 8.80
C MET A 409 -7.36 -4.58 8.45
N VAL A 410 -7.34 -3.24 8.55
CA VAL A 410 -6.10 -2.46 8.44
C VAL A 410 -5.10 -2.91 9.50
N GLN A 411 -5.48 -3.01 10.79
CA GLN A 411 -4.56 -3.51 11.82
C GLN A 411 -4.14 -4.96 11.54
N ALA A 412 -5.06 -5.82 11.10
CA ALA A 412 -4.75 -7.20 10.77
C ALA A 412 -3.70 -7.33 9.65
N ALA A 413 -3.72 -6.43 8.66
CA ALA A 413 -2.73 -6.38 7.58
C ALA A 413 -1.31 -6.07 8.08
N TYR A 414 -1.16 -5.40 9.22
CA TYR A 414 0.13 -5.06 9.83
C TYR A 414 0.63 -6.08 10.86
N TYR A 415 -0.08 -7.20 11.07
CA TYR A 415 0.36 -8.22 12.04
C TYR A 415 1.75 -8.77 11.67
N ASP A 416 1.96 -9.09 10.39
CA ASP A 416 3.24 -9.62 9.89
C ASP A 416 4.36 -8.59 9.97
N ASP A 417 4.04 -7.30 9.83
CA ASP A 417 5.00 -6.20 9.97
C ASP A 417 5.49 -6.10 11.43
N VAL A 418 4.57 -6.16 12.40
CA VAL A 418 4.93 -6.19 13.84
C VAL A 418 5.70 -7.47 14.20
N GLU A 419 5.31 -8.62 13.62
CA GLU A 419 6.07 -9.86 13.78
C GLU A 419 7.48 -9.76 13.20
N ALA A 420 7.63 -9.15 12.03
CA ALA A 420 8.90 -8.92 11.39
C ALA A 420 9.79 -7.97 12.18
N ALA A 421 9.24 -6.90 12.73
CA ALA A 421 9.94 -6.00 13.65
C ALA A 421 10.46 -6.75 14.89
N LEU A 422 9.69 -7.72 15.39
CA LEU A 422 10.05 -8.58 16.54
C LEU A 422 10.72 -9.90 16.12
N THR A 423 11.51 -9.87 15.04
CA THR A 423 12.20 -11.04 14.52
C THR A 423 13.20 -11.63 15.53
N LEU A 424 13.27 -12.96 15.57
CA LEU A 424 14.25 -13.70 16.37
C LEU A 424 15.50 -14.07 15.55
N ASP A 425 15.47 -13.89 14.22
CA ASP A 425 16.60 -14.22 13.37
C ASP A 425 17.79 -13.31 13.71
N PRO A 426 18.92 -13.86 14.21
CA PRO A 426 20.09 -13.06 14.53
C PRO A 426 20.69 -12.36 13.31
N LYS A 427 20.43 -12.83 12.08
CA LYS A 427 20.84 -12.13 10.86
C LYS A 427 19.99 -10.89 10.65
N GLU A 428 18.66 -10.99 10.68
CA GLU A 428 17.77 -9.83 10.51
C GLU A 428 18.01 -8.77 11.58
N ARG A 429 18.14 -9.18 12.86
CA ARG A 429 18.36 -8.25 13.98
C ARG A 429 19.64 -7.41 13.86
N LYS A 430 20.68 -7.94 13.21
CA LYS A 430 21.92 -7.17 12.97
C LYS A 430 21.69 -5.96 12.07
N TRP A 431 20.62 -5.94 11.27
CA TRP A 431 20.37 -4.94 10.24
C TRP A 431 19.41 -3.83 10.67
N PHE A 432 19.05 -3.73 11.95
CA PHE A 432 18.38 -2.55 12.48
C PHE A 432 19.37 -1.37 12.61
N PHE A 433 18.89 -0.18 12.28
CA PHE A 433 19.60 1.10 12.32
C PHE A 433 19.63 1.69 13.74
N PHE A 434 20.64 2.52 14.02
CA PHE A 434 20.75 3.33 15.25
C PHE A 434 20.71 2.52 16.56
N LYS A 435 21.21 1.27 16.53
CA LYS A 435 21.23 0.37 17.71
C LYS A 435 22.04 0.97 18.86
N GLU A 436 23.16 1.61 18.55
CA GLU A 436 24.03 2.30 19.54
C GLU A 436 23.29 3.45 20.26
N GLN A 437 22.20 3.97 19.66
CA GLN A 437 21.34 5.00 20.26
C GLN A 437 20.10 4.42 20.96
N GLY A 438 19.95 3.08 20.96
CA GLY A 438 18.85 2.37 21.62
C GLY A 438 17.55 2.31 20.82
N PHE A 439 17.58 2.42 19.49
CA PHE A 439 16.40 2.27 18.61
C PHE A 439 16.20 0.86 18.04
N SER A 440 16.85 -0.11 18.66
CA SER A 440 16.74 -1.50 18.28
C SER A 440 15.60 -2.19 19.03
N ASN A 441 15.07 -3.27 18.46
CA ASN A 441 13.86 -3.93 18.98
C ASN A 441 14.13 -4.95 20.11
N GLU A 442 15.38 -5.19 20.50
CA GLU A 442 15.77 -6.23 21.48
C GLU A 442 15.09 -6.06 22.84
N ALA A 443 14.89 -4.81 23.28
CA ALA A 443 14.22 -4.52 24.55
C ALA A 443 12.77 -5.04 24.60
N TYR A 444 12.14 -5.24 23.45
CA TYR A 444 10.77 -5.75 23.33
C TYR A 444 10.69 -7.26 23.18
N LEU A 445 11.78 -7.95 22.82
CA LEU A 445 11.78 -9.40 22.58
C LEU A 445 11.33 -10.23 23.79
N PRO A 446 11.70 -9.90 25.06
CA PRO A 446 11.16 -10.61 26.22
C PRO A 446 9.62 -10.54 26.33
N GLN A 447 8.99 -9.56 25.69
CA GLN A 447 7.55 -9.36 25.66
C GLN A 447 6.93 -9.70 24.29
N ARG A 448 7.68 -10.30 23.36
CA ARG A 448 7.26 -10.57 21.98
C ARG A 448 5.86 -11.19 21.90
N GLU A 449 5.65 -12.31 22.58
CA GLU A 449 4.36 -13.04 22.53
C GLU A 449 3.21 -12.19 23.08
N LYS A 450 3.46 -11.38 24.11
CA LYS A 450 2.46 -10.48 24.69
C LYS A 450 2.09 -9.37 23.70
N ILE A 451 3.08 -8.79 23.02
CA ILE A 451 2.86 -7.74 22.01
C ILE A 451 2.08 -8.29 20.83
N LEU A 452 2.51 -9.44 20.28
CA LEU A 452 1.83 -10.08 19.15
C LEU A 452 0.41 -10.52 19.51
N SER A 453 0.21 -11.10 20.70
CA SER A 453 -1.12 -11.49 21.18
C SER A 453 -2.03 -10.29 21.43
N TRP A 454 -1.49 -9.15 21.86
CA TRP A 454 -2.26 -7.91 22.01
C TRP A 454 -2.64 -7.31 20.65
N PHE A 455 -1.70 -7.28 19.71
CA PHE A 455 -1.89 -6.64 18.39
C PHE A 455 -2.76 -7.46 17.44
N LYS A 456 -2.73 -8.80 17.57
CA LYS A 456 -3.52 -9.70 16.73
C LYS A 456 -5.02 -9.45 16.92
N LEU A 457 -5.72 -9.27 15.79
CA LEU A 457 -7.17 -9.16 15.77
C LEU A 457 -7.83 -10.48 16.23
N LYS A 458 -8.60 -10.43 17.31
CA LYS A 458 -9.32 -11.55 17.92
C LYS A 458 -10.80 -11.52 17.55
N ARG A 459 -11.41 -10.34 17.56
CA ARG A 459 -12.79 -10.16 17.14
C ARG A 459 -12.95 -10.45 15.66
N THR A 460 -13.99 -11.19 15.31
CA THR A 460 -14.28 -11.58 13.92
C THR A 460 -15.68 -11.18 13.45
N ALA A 461 -16.48 -10.54 14.30
CA ALA A 461 -17.81 -10.04 13.99
C ALA A 461 -17.95 -8.61 14.51
N PHE A 462 -18.26 -7.67 13.63
CA PHE A 462 -18.30 -6.23 13.91
C PHE A 462 -19.65 -5.66 13.50
N PRO A 463 -20.24 -4.72 14.26
CA PRO A 463 -21.41 -3.99 13.79
C PRO A 463 -21.08 -3.24 12.49
N ALA A 464 -22.01 -3.26 11.53
CA ALA A 464 -21.99 -2.28 10.45
C ALA A 464 -22.25 -0.89 11.03
N VAL A 465 -21.34 0.06 10.75
CA VAL A 465 -21.46 1.48 11.16
C VAL A 465 -21.89 2.38 10.01
N GLY A 466 -21.85 1.86 8.78
CA GLY A 466 -22.30 2.50 7.56
C GLY A 466 -22.61 1.46 6.48
N ASN A 467 -22.81 1.91 5.25
CA ASN A 467 -23.21 1.06 4.11
C ASN A 467 -22.10 0.93 3.04
N GLN A 468 -20.92 1.49 3.28
CA GLN A 468 -19.85 1.52 2.30
C GLN A 468 -19.00 0.25 2.31
N TYR A 469 -18.54 -0.10 1.11
CA TYR A 469 -17.63 -1.21 0.85
C TYR A 469 -16.21 -0.69 0.66
N VAL A 470 -15.25 -1.41 1.25
CA VAL A 470 -13.82 -1.13 1.14
C VAL A 470 -13.11 -2.40 0.70
N ARG A 471 -12.24 -2.34 -0.32
CA ARG A 471 -11.29 -3.41 -0.62
C ARG A 471 -9.89 -2.89 -0.31
N LEU A 472 -9.17 -3.55 0.59
CA LEU A 472 -7.79 -3.15 0.91
C LEU A 472 -6.88 -3.39 -0.29
N ALA A 473 -5.91 -2.50 -0.48
CA ALA A 473 -4.86 -2.59 -1.48
C ALA A 473 -3.51 -2.48 -0.77
N GLU A 474 -2.61 -3.44 -0.96
CA GLU A 474 -1.37 -3.49 -0.20
C GLU A 474 -0.21 -4.10 -0.98
N ALA A 475 0.99 -3.65 -0.62
CA ALA A 475 2.21 -4.45 -0.68
C ALA A 475 2.63 -4.73 0.76
N ASN A 476 2.74 -6.01 1.16
CA ASN A 476 3.04 -6.39 2.55
C ASN A 476 4.56 -6.52 2.82
N VAL A 477 4.91 -6.81 4.09
CA VAL A 477 6.31 -6.80 4.59
C VAL A 477 7.30 -7.68 3.81
N ASP A 478 6.83 -8.72 3.13
CA ASP A 478 7.66 -9.66 2.38
C ASP A 478 7.32 -9.73 0.88
N GLY A 479 6.47 -8.84 0.39
CA GLY A 479 6.09 -8.73 -1.01
C GLY A 479 5.31 -9.94 -1.56
N LYS A 480 4.75 -10.79 -0.68
CA LYS A 480 3.87 -11.91 -1.05
C LYS A 480 2.47 -11.44 -1.44
N ILE A 481 1.98 -10.38 -0.79
CA ILE A 481 0.77 -9.67 -1.17
C ILE A 481 1.21 -8.36 -1.84
N LYS A 482 0.72 -8.12 -3.06
CA LYS A 482 1.04 -6.96 -3.91
C LYS A 482 -0.05 -6.75 -4.96
N ASP A 483 -1.23 -6.35 -4.51
CA ASP A 483 -2.45 -6.34 -5.32
C ASP A 483 -2.81 -4.97 -5.93
N THR A 484 -2.20 -3.88 -5.45
CA THR A 484 -2.48 -2.51 -5.89
C THR A 484 -2.42 -2.36 -7.42
N ARG A 485 -1.39 -2.92 -8.07
CA ARG A 485 -1.25 -2.84 -9.54
C ARG A 485 -2.42 -3.53 -10.25
N ASN A 486 -2.78 -4.73 -9.81
CA ASN A 486 -3.85 -5.52 -10.43
C ASN A 486 -5.20 -4.80 -10.28
N MET A 487 -5.44 -4.19 -9.12
CA MET A 487 -6.64 -3.37 -8.88
C MET A 487 -6.72 -2.15 -9.80
N LEU A 488 -5.61 -1.44 -10.02
CA LEU A 488 -5.57 -0.32 -10.98
C LEU A 488 -5.83 -0.80 -12.41
N ILE A 489 -5.20 -1.90 -12.82
CA ILE A 489 -5.40 -2.47 -14.16
C ILE A 489 -6.87 -2.88 -14.35
N ASP A 490 -7.48 -3.51 -13.36
CA ASP A 490 -8.91 -3.85 -13.35
C ASP A 490 -9.80 -2.61 -13.51
N MET A 491 -9.56 -1.58 -12.69
CA MET A 491 -10.30 -0.31 -12.78
C MET A 491 -10.17 0.31 -14.18
N ILE A 492 -8.96 0.37 -14.74
CA ILE A 492 -8.70 0.90 -16.08
C ILE A 492 -9.38 0.05 -17.15
N ALA A 493 -9.27 -1.27 -17.07
CA ALA A 493 -9.84 -2.19 -18.06
C ALA A 493 -11.37 -2.07 -18.16
N ASN A 494 -12.04 -1.71 -17.05
CA ASN A 494 -13.49 -1.57 -16.98
C ASN A 494 -14.01 -0.14 -17.25
N ALA A 495 -13.14 0.86 -17.36
CA ALA A 495 -13.52 2.28 -17.50
C ALA A 495 -14.31 2.57 -18.79
N GLN A 496 -15.46 3.23 -18.72
CA GLN A 496 -16.34 3.48 -19.88
C GLN A 496 -16.43 4.97 -20.26
N SER A 497 -16.32 5.86 -19.29
CA SER A 497 -16.58 7.30 -19.44
C SER A 497 -15.34 8.14 -19.17
N HIS A 498 -14.72 7.98 -18.00
CA HIS A 498 -13.55 8.77 -17.63
C HIS A 498 -12.65 8.11 -16.59
N ILE A 499 -11.39 8.51 -16.60
CA ILE A 499 -10.37 8.17 -15.60
C ILE A 499 -9.69 9.47 -15.18
N TYR A 500 -9.72 9.78 -13.89
CA TYR A 500 -9.04 10.94 -13.29
C TYR A 500 -7.97 10.47 -12.30
N MET A 501 -6.76 10.98 -12.44
CA MET A 501 -5.59 10.52 -11.73
C MET A 501 -4.76 11.70 -11.21
N GLU A 502 -4.42 11.70 -9.92
CA GLU A 502 -3.34 12.55 -9.38
C GLU A 502 -2.27 11.67 -8.76
N HIS A 503 -1.06 11.69 -9.33
CA HIS A 503 0.05 10.83 -8.90
C HIS A 503 1.40 11.55 -8.94
N LEU A 504 2.21 11.36 -7.90
CA LEU A 504 3.61 11.82 -7.91
C LEU A 504 4.41 11.19 -9.06
N PHE A 505 4.27 9.88 -9.28
CA PHE A 505 4.96 9.14 -10.34
C PHE A 505 3.97 8.45 -11.28
N ILE A 506 4.31 8.35 -12.57
CA ILE A 506 3.48 7.75 -13.63
C ILE A 506 4.27 6.86 -14.61
N TYR A 507 5.29 6.13 -14.17
CA TYR A 507 6.21 5.39 -15.06
C TYR A 507 6.21 3.85 -14.88
N ASP A 508 5.19 3.29 -14.23
CA ASP A 508 4.95 1.85 -14.26
C ASP A 508 4.44 1.41 -15.64
N LYS A 509 5.13 0.44 -16.27
CA LYS A 509 4.78 -0.01 -17.63
C LYS A 509 3.36 -0.58 -17.73
N TYR A 510 2.92 -1.34 -16.74
CA TYR A 510 1.66 -2.09 -16.82
C TYR A 510 0.47 -1.15 -16.73
N ILE A 511 0.57 -0.13 -15.87
CA ILE A 511 -0.44 0.91 -15.77
C ILE A 511 -0.51 1.73 -17.06
N ASN A 512 0.63 2.19 -17.58
CA ASN A 512 0.68 2.95 -18.83
C ASN A 512 0.14 2.15 -20.02
N ASP A 513 0.56 0.89 -20.17
CA ASP A 513 0.09 0.02 -21.24
C ASP A 513 -1.41 -0.29 -21.11
N ALA A 514 -1.93 -0.44 -19.88
CA ALA A 514 -3.36 -0.60 -19.64
C ALA A 514 -4.17 0.65 -20.04
N LEU A 515 -3.69 1.85 -19.71
CA LEU A 515 -4.34 3.12 -20.08
C LEU A 515 -4.39 3.28 -21.60
N MET A 516 -3.25 3.09 -22.28
CA MET A 516 -3.16 3.19 -23.74
C MET A 516 -4.05 2.16 -24.43
N LYS A 517 -4.02 0.90 -23.96
CA LYS A 517 -4.88 -0.17 -24.48
C LYS A 517 -6.36 0.16 -24.29
N ARG A 518 -6.77 0.64 -23.11
CA ARG A 518 -8.17 0.97 -22.85
C ARG A 518 -8.63 2.14 -23.71
N LYS A 519 -7.83 3.20 -23.84
CA LYS A 519 -8.12 4.35 -24.68
C LYS A 519 -8.28 3.96 -26.16
N ALA A 520 -7.47 3.03 -26.65
CA ALA A 520 -7.62 2.47 -27.99
C ALA A 520 -8.92 1.66 -28.16
N GLN A 521 -9.34 0.92 -27.13
CA GLN A 521 -10.59 0.15 -27.14
C GLN A 521 -11.84 1.02 -27.01
N VAL A 522 -11.76 2.14 -26.28
CA VAL A 522 -12.85 3.10 -26.08
C VAL A 522 -12.34 4.50 -26.43
N PRO A 523 -12.36 4.88 -27.72
CA PRO A 523 -11.82 6.18 -28.16
C PRO A 523 -12.47 7.39 -27.46
N SER A 524 -13.74 7.28 -27.05
CA SER A 524 -14.47 8.31 -26.31
C SER A 524 -14.08 8.44 -24.83
N LEU A 525 -13.30 7.49 -24.28
CA LEU A 525 -12.89 7.51 -22.87
C LEU A 525 -12.01 8.73 -22.59
N LYS A 526 -12.41 9.54 -21.60
CA LYS A 526 -11.64 10.71 -21.16
C LYS A 526 -10.61 10.30 -20.11
N ILE A 527 -9.32 10.39 -20.41
CA ILE A 527 -8.26 10.07 -19.44
C ILE A 527 -7.47 11.35 -19.15
N ARG A 528 -7.52 11.80 -17.88
CA ARG A 528 -6.81 12.99 -17.40
C ARG A 528 -5.91 12.63 -16.23
N ILE A 529 -4.64 12.97 -16.37
CA ILE A 529 -3.60 12.65 -15.40
C ILE A 529 -2.91 13.95 -14.99
N VAL A 530 -2.90 14.23 -13.69
CA VAL A 530 -2.06 15.26 -13.09
C VAL A 530 -0.88 14.56 -12.45
N ALA A 531 0.30 14.78 -12.99
CA ALA A 531 1.54 14.24 -12.45
C ALA A 531 2.50 15.35 -12.05
N ASP A 532 3.45 15.05 -11.16
CA ASP A 532 4.45 16.02 -10.73
C ASP A 532 5.62 16.12 -11.73
N HIS A 533 6.20 17.31 -11.83
CA HIS A 533 7.41 17.61 -12.60
C HIS A 533 8.28 18.68 -11.93
N ASN A 534 8.06 18.96 -10.63
CA ASN A 534 8.73 20.05 -9.93
C ASN A 534 10.27 19.91 -9.91
N GLY A 535 10.96 20.84 -9.24
CA GLY A 535 12.43 20.86 -9.17
C GLY A 535 13.09 19.59 -8.58
N ASN A 536 12.35 18.77 -7.83
CA ASN A 536 12.85 17.46 -7.35
C ASN A 536 13.02 16.46 -8.51
N PHE A 537 12.22 16.59 -9.58
CA PHE A 537 12.31 15.81 -10.81
C PHE A 537 13.37 16.41 -11.75
N LYS A 538 14.64 16.15 -11.41
CA LYS A 538 15.80 16.52 -12.21
C LYS A 538 15.67 16.04 -13.65
N MET A 539 16.48 16.63 -14.53
CA MET A 539 16.49 16.33 -15.97
C MET A 539 15.19 16.67 -16.70
N GLY A 540 14.37 17.59 -16.16
CA GLY A 540 13.14 18.04 -16.81
C GLY A 540 12.02 17.01 -16.70
N GLY A 541 11.69 16.56 -15.48
CA GLY A 541 10.52 15.70 -15.24
C GLY A 541 10.76 14.20 -15.27
N LEU A 542 11.99 13.72 -15.53
CA LEU A 542 12.30 12.29 -15.43
C LEU A 542 12.08 11.82 -13.98
N PRO A 543 11.49 10.63 -13.71
CA PRO A 543 11.12 9.55 -14.65
C PRO A 543 9.73 9.63 -15.29
N ASN A 544 8.91 10.62 -14.97
CA ASN A 544 7.53 10.69 -15.48
C ASN A 544 7.45 10.91 -17.00
N THR A 545 8.53 11.40 -17.61
CA THR A 545 8.64 11.64 -19.05
C THR A 545 8.80 10.37 -19.89
N LEU A 546 9.17 9.24 -19.27
CA LEU A 546 9.49 8.00 -19.99
C LEU A 546 8.35 7.52 -20.91
N PHE A 547 7.12 7.60 -20.42
CA PHE A 547 5.91 7.16 -21.16
C PHE A 547 5.07 8.31 -21.69
N LEU A 548 5.41 9.57 -21.37
CA LEU A 548 4.57 10.73 -21.63
C LEU A 548 4.20 10.88 -23.11
N GLY A 549 5.18 10.80 -24.02
CA GLY A 549 4.92 10.91 -25.46
C GLY A 549 3.95 9.84 -25.94
N GLN A 550 4.14 8.59 -25.49
CA GLN A 550 3.27 7.47 -25.86
C GLN A 550 1.84 7.64 -25.32
N LEU A 551 1.68 8.15 -24.10
CA LEU A 551 0.35 8.48 -23.54
C LEU A 551 -0.35 9.55 -24.38
N MET A 552 0.35 10.65 -24.68
CA MET A 552 -0.20 11.77 -25.45
C MET A 552 -0.57 11.35 -26.87
N ASP A 553 0.24 10.51 -27.52
CA ASP A 553 -0.04 9.97 -28.86
C ASP A 553 -1.33 9.12 -28.89
N HIS A 554 -1.74 8.53 -27.75
CA HIS A 554 -3.02 7.81 -27.62
C HIS A 554 -4.20 8.74 -27.24
N GLY A 555 -3.98 10.06 -27.16
CA GLY A 555 -5.01 11.02 -26.77
C GLY A 555 -5.32 11.03 -25.28
N ILE A 556 -4.35 10.64 -24.44
CA ILE A 556 -4.41 10.78 -22.98
C ILE A 556 -3.90 12.16 -22.60
N GLU A 557 -4.68 12.89 -21.80
CA GLU A 557 -4.31 14.23 -21.35
C GLU A 557 -3.46 14.15 -20.08
N VAL A 558 -2.21 14.64 -20.15
CA VAL A 558 -1.31 14.71 -18.99
C VAL A 558 -0.94 16.16 -18.74
N ARG A 559 -1.15 16.61 -17.49
CA ARG A 559 -0.86 17.95 -17.00
C ARG A 559 -0.11 17.85 -15.68
N ALA A 560 0.33 18.98 -15.16
CA ALA A 560 1.02 19.03 -13.88
C ALA A 560 0.51 20.11 -12.97
N ARG A 561 0.58 19.82 -11.68
CA ARG A 561 0.21 20.77 -10.65
C ARG A 561 1.30 21.83 -10.54
N ARG A 562 0.90 23.10 -10.47
CA ARG A 562 1.83 24.19 -10.19
C ARG A 562 2.26 24.09 -8.73
N THR A 563 3.57 23.99 -8.54
CA THR A 563 4.21 23.83 -7.24
C THR A 563 5.14 25.00 -6.95
N LEU A 564 5.32 25.32 -5.68
CA LEU A 564 6.23 26.35 -5.22
C LEU A 564 7.64 25.79 -4.96
N GLY A 565 8.67 26.56 -5.30
CA GLY A 565 10.07 26.35 -4.89
C GLY A 565 10.50 27.46 -3.94
N ILE A 566 11.14 27.12 -2.83
CA ILE A 566 11.47 28.07 -1.76
C ILE A 566 12.88 27.81 -1.23
N GLU A 567 13.65 28.88 -1.06
CA GLU A 567 15.00 28.86 -0.49
C GLU A 567 14.96 28.98 1.04
N ALA A 568 15.49 28.00 1.75
CA ALA A 568 15.77 28.05 3.17
C ALA A 568 17.18 28.59 3.44
N HIS A 569 17.31 29.46 4.44
CA HIS A 569 18.57 30.07 4.84
C HIS A 569 19.00 29.55 6.21
N PHE A 570 20.12 28.83 6.26
CA PHE A 570 20.60 28.22 7.49
C PHE A 570 21.59 29.15 8.23
N PRO A 571 21.68 29.07 9.58
CA PRO A 571 22.58 29.93 10.38
C PRO A 571 24.06 29.79 10.07
N ASN A 572 24.48 28.67 9.50
CA ASN A 572 25.85 28.45 9.01
C ASN A 572 26.14 29.18 7.68
N GLY A 573 25.17 29.97 7.16
CA GLY A 573 25.27 30.70 5.90
C GLY A 573 24.95 29.86 4.66
N THR A 574 24.67 28.56 4.80
CA THR A 574 24.26 27.73 3.66
C THR A 574 22.81 27.99 3.26
N LYS A 575 22.49 27.72 2.00
CA LYS A 575 21.15 27.82 1.44
C LYS A 575 20.73 26.46 0.90
N GLN A 576 19.45 26.11 1.04
CA GLN A 576 18.88 24.91 0.42
C GLN A 576 17.53 25.25 -0.20
N GLU A 577 17.31 24.80 -1.43
CA GLU A 577 16.00 24.92 -2.07
C GLU A 577 15.14 23.69 -1.74
N TYR A 578 13.88 23.94 -1.38
CA TYR A 578 12.85 22.94 -1.18
C TYR A 578 11.71 23.16 -2.16
N HIS A 579 11.14 22.08 -2.68
CA HIS A 579 10.04 22.12 -3.63
C HIS A 579 8.81 21.48 -3.01
N GLN A 580 7.66 22.15 -3.14
CA GLN A 580 6.35 21.57 -2.89
C GLN A 580 6.06 20.47 -3.91
N GLU A 581 5.46 19.36 -3.50
CA GLU A 581 5.10 18.24 -4.39
C GLU A 581 3.59 18.08 -4.55
N ASN A 582 3.18 17.63 -5.74
CA ASN A 582 1.97 16.83 -5.89
C ASN A 582 2.24 15.40 -5.43
N HIS A 583 2.10 15.18 -4.13
CA HIS A 583 2.40 13.92 -3.48
C HIS A 583 1.18 12.97 -3.41
N ARG A 584 0.08 13.30 -4.09
CA ARG A 584 -1.13 12.47 -4.19
C ARG A 584 -0.87 11.15 -4.91
N LYS A 585 -1.69 10.15 -4.56
CA LYS A 585 -1.65 8.79 -5.13
C LYS A 585 -3.08 8.24 -5.24
N ILE A 586 -3.87 8.87 -6.10
CA ILE A 586 -5.32 8.67 -6.18
C ILE A 586 -5.78 8.51 -7.63
N THR A 587 -6.67 7.56 -7.87
CA THR A 587 -7.27 7.27 -9.18
C THR A 587 -8.76 7.03 -9.03
N SER A 588 -9.57 7.79 -9.76
CA SER A 588 -11.03 7.59 -9.90
C SER A 588 -11.37 7.08 -11.28
N VAL A 589 -12.35 6.18 -11.37
CA VAL A 589 -12.90 5.66 -12.63
C VAL A 589 -14.42 5.78 -12.63
N ASP A 590 -14.95 6.43 -13.68
CA ASP A 590 -16.37 6.57 -14.00
C ASP A 590 -17.25 7.14 -12.88
N GLY A 591 -16.68 7.82 -11.88
CA GLY A 591 -17.40 8.24 -10.68
C GLY A 591 -17.95 7.09 -9.82
N LYS A 592 -17.42 5.87 -10.00
CA LYS A 592 -17.94 4.62 -9.39
C LYS A 592 -16.97 3.94 -8.45
N VAL A 593 -15.67 4.00 -8.74
CA VAL A 593 -14.63 3.36 -7.94
C VAL A 593 -13.41 4.27 -7.88
N LEU A 594 -12.84 4.37 -6.70
CA LEU A 594 -11.65 5.18 -6.45
C LEU A 594 -10.64 4.39 -5.63
N LEU A 595 -9.38 4.41 -6.04
CA LEU A 595 -8.26 3.85 -5.31
C LEU A 595 -7.41 4.99 -4.75
N VAL A 596 -7.11 4.91 -3.45
CA VAL A 596 -6.30 5.90 -2.72
C VAL A 596 -5.39 5.19 -1.72
N GLY A 597 -4.17 5.69 -1.51
CA GLY A 597 -3.21 5.08 -0.60
C GLY A 597 -1.81 5.67 -0.67
N SER A 598 -0.80 4.88 -0.30
CA SER A 598 0.61 5.28 -0.30
C SER A 598 1.38 4.88 -1.56
N SER A 599 0.77 4.08 -2.44
CA SER A 599 1.44 3.48 -3.60
C SER A 599 1.66 4.44 -4.77
N ASN A 600 2.92 4.75 -5.10
CA ASN A 600 3.29 5.46 -6.31
C ASN A 600 3.15 4.58 -7.58
N LEU A 601 2.89 5.16 -8.75
CA LEU A 601 2.87 4.40 -10.02
C LEU A 601 4.27 4.24 -10.61
N ASN A 602 5.10 3.52 -9.87
CA ASN A 602 6.42 3.11 -10.31
C ASN A 602 6.65 1.60 -10.10
N PRO A 603 7.65 1.00 -10.77
CA PRO A 603 7.92 -0.42 -10.63
C PRO A 603 8.22 -0.85 -9.19
N ASP A 604 9.00 -0.09 -8.43
CA ASP A 604 9.52 -0.56 -7.14
C ASP A 604 8.41 -0.64 -6.07
N THR A 605 7.56 0.38 -6.01
CA THR A 605 6.35 0.40 -5.19
C THR A 605 5.41 -0.73 -5.60
N LEU A 606 5.07 -0.85 -6.89
CA LEU A 606 4.06 -1.80 -7.34
C LEU A 606 4.56 -3.25 -7.47
N GLN A 607 5.87 -3.51 -7.35
CA GLN A 607 6.45 -4.87 -7.31
C GLN A 607 6.62 -5.42 -5.90
N GLY A 608 6.34 -4.62 -4.87
CA GLY A 608 6.38 -5.00 -3.47
C GLY A 608 7.74 -4.78 -2.80
N SER A 609 8.64 -4.00 -3.40
CA SER A 609 9.89 -3.61 -2.73
C SER A 609 9.65 -2.60 -1.62
N PHE A 610 8.54 -1.86 -1.68
CA PHE A 610 8.08 -1.01 -0.59
C PHE A 610 6.89 -1.66 0.12
N ARG A 611 6.80 -1.50 1.44
CA ARG A 611 5.54 -1.68 2.18
C ARG A 611 4.60 -0.55 1.81
N GLU A 612 3.42 -0.87 1.30
CA GLU A 612 2.45 0.12 0.84
C GLU A 612 1.05 -0.26 1.25
N PHE A 613 0.20 0.74 1.50
CA PHE A 613 -1.17 0.51 1.94
C PHE A 613 -2.15 1.53 1.35
N GLY A 614 -3.33 1.06 1.00
CA GLY A 614 -4.41 1.83 0.40
C GLY A 614 -5.71 1.04 0.36
N ALA A 615 -6.71 1.58 -0.32
CA ALA A 615 -7.97 0.87 -0.53
C ALA A 615 -8.75 1.39 -1.75
N GLN A 616 -9.51 0.49 -2.37
CA GLN A 616 -10.62 0.86 -3.25
C GLN A 616 -11.87 1.17 -2.43
N ILE A 617 -12.54 2.25 -2.77
CA ILE A 617 -13.85 2.63 -2.26
C ILE A 617 -14.86 2.78 -3.39
N TYR A 618 -16.15 2.69 -3.03
CA TYR A 618 -17.28 2.73 -3.96
C TYR A 618 -18.34 3.77 -3.56
N ASP A 619 -17.99 4.67 -2.63
CA ASP A 619 -18.88 5.74 -2.18
C ASP A 619 -18.97 6.83 -3.25
N THR A 620 -20.05 6.82 -4.02
CA THR A 620 -20.23 7.78 -5.12
C THR A 620 -20.28 9.24 -4.66
N ALA A 621 -20.64 9.53 -3.41
CA ALA A 621 -20.66 10.90 -2.91
C ALA A 621 -19.24 11.41 -2.65
N GLU A 622 -18.42 10.62 -1.97
CA GLU A 622 -17.00 10.94 -1.74
C GLU A 622 -16.21 11.00 -3.06
N ILE A 623 -16.48 10.06 -3.97
CA ILE A 623 -15.84 10.05 -5.29
C ILE A 623 -16.20 11.31 -6.08
N ARG A 624 -17.47 11.73 -6.08
CA ARG A 624 -17.88 12.97 -6.76
C ARG A 624 -17.25 14.22 -6.17
N LYS A 625 -17.03 14.27 -4.84
CA LYS A 625 -16.30 15.39 -4.22
C LYS A 625 -14.89 15.50 -4.81
N PHE A 626 -14.15 14.39 -4.82
CA PHE A 626 -12.83 14.34 -5.45
C PHE A 626 -12.88 14.73 -6.93
N GLU A 627 -13.80 14.16 -7.72
CA GLU A 627 -13.87 14.45 -9.16
C GLU A 627 -14.23 15.91 -9.44
N SER A 628 -15.09 16.52 -8.62
CA SER A 628 -15.46 17.94 -8.76
C SER A 628 -14.27 18.86 -8.47
N GLU A 629 -13.54 18.60 -7.37
CA GLU A 629 -12.31 19.34 -7.03
C GLU A 629 -11.24 19.15 -8.11
N PHE A 630 -11.07 17.93 -8.61
CA PHE A 630 -10.15 17.63 -9.70
C PHE A 630 -10.48 18.41 -10.96
N GLU A 631 -11.76 18.43 -11.38
CA GLU A 631 -12.17 19.14 -12.60
C GLU A 631 -12.09 20.67 -12.45
N GLU A 632 -12.37 21.20 -11.27
CA GLU A 632 -12.16 22.61 -10.94
C GLU A 632 -10.68 22.98 -11.07
N ASP A 633 -9.79 22.24 -10.40
CA ASP A 633 -8.34 22.45 -10.46
C ASP A 633 -7.80 22.26 -11.89
N TRP A 634 -8.28 21.26 -12.61
CA TRP A 634 -7.89 20.97 -14.00
C TRP A 634 -8.20 22.13 -14.95
N SER A 635 -9.28 22.87 -14.66
CA SER A 635 -9.76 23.98 -15.48
C SER A 635 -9.14 25.33 -15.07
N ASP A 636 -8.36 25.37 -13.98
CA ASP A 636 -7.66 26.56 -13.51
C ASP A 636 -6.18 26.49 -13.86
N ASP A 637 -5.77 27.22 -14.90
CA ASP A 637 -4.39 27.29 -15.38
C ASP A 637 -3.40 27.86 -14.33
N LYS A 638 -3.90 28.50 -13.25
CA LYS A 638 -3.08 28.94 -12.11
C LYS A 638 -2.77 27.79 -11.14
N LYS A 639 -3.54 26.71 -11.16
CA LYS A 639 -3.33 25.52 -10.32
C LYS A 639 -2.71 24.38 -11.11
N ILE A 640 -3.13 24.18 -12.35
CA ILE A 640 -2.68 23.06 -13.19
C ILE A 640 -2.22 23.60 -14.54
N GLY A 641 -0.94 23.40 -14.84
CA GLY A 641 -0.32 23.79 -16.11
C GLY A 641 -0.14 22.60 -17.06
N PRO A 642 0.34 22.85 -18.28
CA PRO A 642 0.82 21.77 -19.13
C PRO A 642 1.95 21.02 -18.39
N PHE A 643 2.08 19.70 -18.63
CA PHE A 643 3.16 18.91 -18.00
C PHE A 643 4.56 19.44 -18.36
N PHE A 644 4.64 20.26 -19.40
CA PHE A 644 5.82 20.98 -19.80
C PHE A 644 5.47 22.34 -20.39
N GLU A 645 6.20 23.39 -20.03
CA GLU A 645 6.12 24.71 -20.66
C GLU A 645 7.27 24.87 -21.68
N GLY A 646 6.97 25.30 -22.91
CA GLY A 646 8.00 25.66 -23.92
C GLY A 646 8.53 24.49 -24.77
N GLU A 647 9.86 24.31 -24.86
CA GLU A 647 10.54 23.21 -25.60
C GLU A 647 10.31 21.84 -24.92
N ALA A 648 9.04 21.49 -24.80
CA ALA A 648 8.36 20.69 -23.78
C ALA A 648 8.64 19.18 -23.79
N LEU A 649 9.75 18.74 -24.36
CA LEU A 649 10.21 17.35 -24.28
C LEU A 649 11.71 17.27 -24.02
N GLN A 650 12.38 18.41 -23.82
CA GLN A 650 13.83 18.46 -23.72
C GLN A 650 14.29 18.08 -22.30
N LEU A 651 14.98 16.95 -22.21
CA LEU A 651 15.68 16.55 -20.99
C LEU A 651 16.83 17.53 -20.73
N THR A 652 17.13 17.77 -19.46
CA THR A 652 18.31 18.57 -19.06
C THR A 652 19.42 17.66 -18.58
N MET A 653 20.59 17.70 -19.22
CA MET A 653 21.77 16.92 -18.81
C MET A 653 22.94 17.86 -18.57
N MET A 654 23.54 17.79 -17.37
CA MET A 654 24.66 18.66 -16.96
C MET A 654 24.36 20.16 -17.15
N GLY A 655 23.13 20.59 -16.86
CA GLY A 655 22.69 21.99 -16.99
C GLY A 655 22.41 22.46 -18.42
N LYS A 656 22.51 21.58 -19.43
CA LYS A 656 22.15 21.88 -20.82
C LYS A 656 20.87 21.15 -21.23
N LYS A 657 19.99 21.84 -21.95
CA LYS A 657 18.83 21.21 -22.59
C LYS A 657 19.29 20.39 -23.79
N LEU A 658 18.80 19.16 -23.89
CA LEU A 658 18.99 18.30 -25.06
C LEU A 658 17.99 18.67 -26.15
N SER A 659 18.24 18.32 -27.42
CA SER A 659 17.25 18.56 -28.47
C SER A 659 15.97 17.74 -28.23
N PRO A 660 14.81 18.14 -28.80
CA PRO A 660 13.57 17.39 -28.64
C PRO A 660 13.71 15.95 -29.17
N GLU A 661 14.43 15.74 -30.27
CA GLU A 661 14.66 14.43 -30.86
C GLU A 661 15.51 13.54 -29.96
N LEU A 662 16.61 14.08 -29.41
CA LEU A 662 17.49 13.32 -28.52
C LEU A 662 16.76 12.96 -27.22
N SER A 663 15.95 13.87 -26.70
CA SER A 663 15.21 13.65 -25.46
C SER A 663 14.11 12.61 -25.62
N ARG A 664 13.38 12.65 -26.75
CA ARG A 664 12.44 11.59 -27.14
C ARG A 664 13.14 10.25 -27.29
N LEU A 665 14.28 10.19 -27.98
CA LEU A 665 15.07 8.97 -28.12
C LEU A 665 15.47 8.40 -26.75
N LEU A 666 15.92 9.23 -25.82
CA LEU A 666 16.29 8.81 -24.47
C LEU A 666 15.09 8.30 -23.67
N ASN A 667 13.94 8.98 -23.74
CA ASN A 667 12.70 8.50 -23.13
C ASN A 667 12.27 7.16 -23.74
N ASP A 668 12.33 6.98 -25.06
CA ASP A 668 11.98 5.74 -25.74
C ASP A 668 12.90 4.57 -25.35
N VAL A 669 14.21 4.83 -25.28
CA VAL A 669 15.19 3.84 -24.79
C VAL A 669 14.90 3.48 -23.34
N GLY A 670 14.66 4.48 -22.48
CA GLY A 670 14.31 4.27 -21.07
C GLY A 670 13.01 3.47 -20.90
N ALA A 671 11.96 3.80 -21.64
CA ALA A 671 10.69 3.08 -21.63
C ALA A 671 10.87 1.62 -22.09
N LYS A 672 11.68 1.37 -23.12
CA LYS A 672 12.01 0.00 -23.55
C LYS A 672 12.76 -0.78 -22.48
N LEU A 673 13.71 -0.15 -21.79
CA LEU A 673 14.43 -0.77 -20.68
C LEU A 673 13.49 -1.11 -19.51
N ILE A 674 12.61 -0.17 -19.12
CA ILE A 674 11.58 -0.42 -18.09
C ILE A 674 10.63 -1.54 -18.52
N ARG A 675 10.24 -1.60 -19.80
CA ARG A 675 9.42 -2.70 -20.32
C ARG A 675 10.10 -4.06 -20.17
N ALA A 676 11.38 -4.13 -20.56
CA ALA A 676 12.17 -5.35 -20.48
C ALA A 676 12.61 -5.74 -19.06
N LYS A 677 12.52 -4.84 -18.06
CA LYS A 677 13.00 -5.07 -16.68
C LYS A 677 12.56 -6.42 -16.13
N ASP A 678 11.26 -6.70 -16.14
CA ASP A 678 10.72 -7.90 -15.49
C ASP A 678 11.09 -9.19 -16.23
N ASP A 679 11.18 -9.14 -17.57
CA ASP A 679 11.65 -10.27 -18.36
C ASP A 679 13.13 -10.58 -18.08
N ILE A 680 13.97 -9.54 -18.00
CA ILE A 680 15.40 -9.64 -17.67
C ILE A 680 15.57 -10.19 -16.24
N GLU A 681 14.75 -9.73 -15.30
CA GLU A 681 14.82 -10.12 -13.89
C GLU A 681 14.08 -11.41 -13.55
N LYS A 682 13.30 -11.93 -14.50
CA LYS A 682 12.43 -13.11 -14.34
C LYS A 682 11.44 -12.98 -13.17
N ARG A 683 10.89 -11.78 -13.01
CA ARG A 683 9.94 -11.45 -11.93
C ARG A 683 8.53 -11.92 -12.24
#